data_AF-A0A2E7BS60-F1
#
_entry.id   AF-A0A2E7BS60-F1
#
_cell.length_a   1.000
_cell.length_b   1.000
_cell.length_c   1.000
_cell.angle_alpha   90.00
_cell.angle_beta   90.00
_cell.angle_gamma   90.00
#
_symmetry.space_group_name_H-M   'P 1'
#
loop_
_entity.id
_entity.type
_entity.pdbx_description
1 polymer ?
#
loop_
_entity_poly.entity_id
_entity_poly.type
_entity_poly.pdbx_seq_one_letter_code
_entity_poly.pdbx_strand_id
1 'polypeptide(L)'
;MRKRSLWILAFILACPQTEAPTEVDAGSGPPNECAADERQCKDDGTSQVCSFGRFIDLPCGAGQFCQDGECMDPVCVAGALRCNDEGVREQCEDRGRWFEELPCENGQRCVNIGECEDPICQAGERRCNEDGAREVCNEQSSGWVTEACDRDEVCAEGICRRTLCHAGRVSCIDDTSFGVCAEDELSFTGVTECQPGESCSGGICIPACELARERSSYDGCTFFAVDLPNYSDNQRVQANHPYAVVLANPNAYEVQVTVTERGDDGEDQVVQLVASQNVRNIGGRGGAPSQTVYSESRTAGGRQMRLRGEAQNLVLPAQGQLTMILPPKSAGTILEGGQATYTSELAPRAYKVVTTAPVTAYQFQPLCCSWTFTNDATILLPAGSQGRHYYTFSHTHVDWTFQGQSERLEGWISIVGGERRAEVELRMGNRVFQTIPEAREEGDSLFVTVDPYDVLTIMSVADPDPMRADLTGVEVLASEEIGVFGGHLCAYVPEGYLACDHLETVNLPVETWRNRYVGAHTVWRANTRAEANYYRLMASEATEITFDPPLRGIASLGPIKGGLYGCLDLAEGDTLILGPGEWCEFGTKQDFQATGTGKFAMTQFISSGCTTGDANCGVLSYPPPNSGDPSMMAIPPTAQYRSEYTFLTPETYAVQYVTIIHSGGAILELDGVGVNDLEMGDRGRTPFLIEDAARIGSSPWYRSTVLLGSGQHNILDLTGQPFGILVYAYSNDVSYAYPGGMDLTKE
;
A
#
# COMPACT_ATOMS: atom_id res chain seq x y z
N MET A 1 37.20 17.72 -11.11
CA MET A 1 37.65 18.84 -12.00
C MET A 1 38.29 19.94 -11.14
N ARG A 2 39.24 20.76 -11.67
CA ARG A 2 39.77 22.05 -11.11
C ARG A 2 40.45 21.95 -9.69
N LYS A 3 41.65 22.49 -9.33
CA LYS A 3 42.45 23.73 -9.58
C LYS A 3 41.72 25.02 -9.12
N ARG A 4 42.27 26.02 -8.37
CA ARG A 4 43.59 26.40 -7.75
C ARG A 4 43.31 26.99 -6.33
N SER A 5 44.17 27.16 -5.32
CA SER A 5 45.65 27.29 -5.09
C SER A 5 46.23 28.73 -5.04
N LEU A 6 46.86 29.14 -3.92
CA LEU A 6 47.66 30.39 -3.74
C LEU A 6 48.89 30.20 -2.79
N TRP A 7 49.67 31.26 -2.50
CA TRP A 7 51.13 31.21 -2.20
C TRP A 7 51.66 32.44 -1.41
N ILE A 8 52.97 32.42 -1.02
CA ILE A 8 53.94 33.54 -0.74
C ILE A 8 54.40 33.84 0.72
N LEU A 9 55.73 33.72 0.91
CA LEU A 9 56.77 34.32 1.79
C LEU A 9 56.37 35.05 3.11
N ALA A 10 57.03 34.93 4.28
CA ALA A 10 58.45 34.76 4.69
C ALA A 10 59.29 36.06 4.82
N PHE A 11 60.08 36.19 5.90
CA PHE A 11 61.46 36.74 5.91
C PHE A 11 62.20 36.48 7.25
N ILE A 12 63.54 36.48 7.22
CA ILE A 12 64.48 36.33 8.36
C ILE A 12 65.49 37.50 8.29
N LEU A 13 66.00 38.00 9.43
CA LEU A 13 67.21 38.83 9.50
C LEU A 13 67.85 38.78 10.91
N ALA A 14 69.14 39.12 11.03
CA ALA A 14 69.96 38.92 12.23
C ALA A 14 70.99 40.06 12.49
N CYS A 15 71.53 40.10 13.73
CA CYS A 15 72.71 40.77 14.30
C CYS A 15 73.38 41.99 13.61
N PRO A 16 73.85 42.97 14.40
CA PRO A 16 75.31 43.04 14.65
C PRO A 16 75.73 43.46 16.10
N GLN A 17 77.05 43.53 16.36
CA GLN A 17 77.72 44.01 17.58
C GLN A 17 78.37 45.40 17.36
N THR A 18 78.67 46.17 18.43
CA THR A 18 79.87 47.04 18.54
C THR A 18 80.13 47.55 19.97
N GLU A 19 81.34 47.25 20.49
CA GLU A 19 82.29 48.11 21.26
C GLU A 19 81.89 48.81 22.58
N ALA A 20 82.89 49.38 23.28
CA ALA A 20 82.87 49.74 24.71
C ALA A 20 83.75 50.98 25.04
N PRO A 21 83.68 51.52 26.28
CA PRO A 21 84.69 52.44 26.82
C PRO A 21 85.32 51.98 28.17
N THR A 22 86.51 52.49 28.47
CA THR A 22 87.20 52.48 29.79
C THR A 22 86.93 53.81 30.53
N GLU A 23 87.31 54.09 31.79
CA GLU A 23 88.15 53.44 32.82
C GLU A 23 87.79 54.00 34.22
N VAL A 24 88.24 53.36 35.32
CA VAL A 24 88.70 53.92 36.63
C VAL A 24 88.56 52.85 37.75
N ASP A 25 89.54 52.76 38.65
CA ASP A 25 89.78 51.66 39.61
C ASP A 25 89.47 52.02 41.09
N ALA A 26 88.99 51.03 41.88
CA ALA A 26 88.80 51.12 43.33
C ALA A 26 88.63 49.76 44.08
N GLY A 27 89.57 48.81 43.94
CA GLY A 27 90.04 47.94 45.03
C GLY A 27 89.10 46.99 45.86
N SER A 28 89.38 45.68 45.73
CA SER A 28 89.33 44.63 46.78
C SER A 28 88.00 44.02 47.28
N GLY A 29 87.79 42.74 46.92
CA GLY A 29 86.85 41.78 47.54
C GLY A 29 86.71 40.51 46.67
N PRO A 30 86.65 39.29 47.22
CA PRO A 30 86.37 38.09 46.43
C PRO A 30 84.87 38.03 46.05
N PRO A 31 84.51 37.46 44.88
CA PRO A 31 83.11 37.33 44.47
C PRO A 31 82.39 36.21 45.24
N ASN A 32 81.08 36.37 45.39
CA ASN A 32 80.17 35.35 45.90
C ASN A 32 79.84 34.32 44.81
N GLU A 33 79.57 33.08 45.20
CA GLU A 33 79.33 31.93 44.32
C GLU A 33 77.83 31.73 43.97
N CYS A 34 76.92 32.39 44.70
CA CYS A 34 75.46 32.27 44.53
C CYS A 34 74.69 33.48 45.08
N ALA A 35 73.40 33.61 44.72
CA ALA A 35 72.48 34.63 45.22
C ALA A 35 71.83 34.22 46.55
N ALA A 36 71.55 35.17 47.45
CA ALA A 36 71.00 34.85 48.77
C ALA A 36 69.67 34.06 48.69
N ASP A 37 69.56 33.03 49.53
CA ASP A 37 68.42 32.09 49.61
C ASP A 37 68.15 31.25 48.33
N GLU A 38 69.01 31.34 47.30
CA GLU A 38 69.01 30.47 46.12
C GLU A 38 69.19 29.00 46.53
N ARG A 39 68.46 28.09 45.86
CA ARG A 39 68.51 26.65 46.13
C ARG A 39 68.80 25.85 44.86
N GLN A 40 69.54 24.77 45.02
CA GLN A 40 69.81 23.78 43.98
C GLN A 40 70.02 22.40 44.59
N CYS A 41 69.93 21.34 43.79
CA CYS A 41 70.41 20.03 44.20
C CYS A 41 71.87 19.87 43.79
N LYS A 42 72.72 19.51 44.75
CA LYS A 42 74.13 19.18 44.51
C LYS A 42 74.27 17.78 43.94
N ASP A 43 73.49 16.87 44.50
CA ASP A 43 73.33 15.46 44.15
C ASP A 43 71.96 15.00 44.63
N ASP A 44 71.54 13.79 44.25
CA ASP A 44 70.20 13.26 44.56
C ASP A 44 69.89 13.16 46.06
N GLY A 45 70.89 13.23 46.95
CA GLY A 45 70.71 13.17 48.42
C GLY A 45 70.94 14.50 49.13
N THR A 46 71.33 15.57 48.43
CA THR A 46 71.83 16.80 49.04
C THR A 46 71.24 18.05 48.38
N SER A 47 70.30 18.68 49.08
CA SER A 47 69.91 20.07 48.79
C SER A 47 71.07 21.00 49.13
N GLN A 48 71.16 22.13 48.45
CA GLN A 48 72.03 23.24 48.77
C GLN A 48 71.21 24.51 48.89
N VAL A 49 71.48 25.32 49.91
CA VAL A 49 70.93 26.67 50.07
C VAL A 49 72.06 27.69 50.18
N CYS A 50 71.95 28.80 49.45
CA CYS A 50 72.96 29.84 49.45
C CYS A 50 72.89 30.72 50.70
N SER A 51 73.97 30.75 51.48
CA SER A 51 74.11 31.58 52.67
C SER A 51 75.46 32.30 52.65
N PHE A 52 75.45 33.60 52.94
CA PHE A 52 76.64 34.47 52.86
C PHE A 52 77.41 34.38 51.52
N GLY A 53 76.71 34.09 50.42
CA GLY A 53 77.31 34.00 49.09
C GLY A 53 78.02 32.67 48.79
N ARG A 54 77.76 31.61 49.56
CA ARG A 54 78.16 30.23 49.23
C ARG A 54 77.02 29.25 49.47
N PHE A 55 76.95 28.20 48.65
CA PHE A 55 76.03 27.11 48.90
C PHE A 55 76.47 26.31 50.13
N ILE A 56 75.53 26.06 51.04
CA ILE A 56 75.69 25.18 52.19
C ILE A 56 74.91 23.90 51.91
N ASP A 57 75.60 22.76 52.02
CA ASP A 57 75.02 21.42 51.89
C ASP A 57 74.01 21.15 53.01
N LEU A 58 72.78 20.83 52.62
CA LEU A 58 71.70 20.37 53.47
C LEU A 58 71.32 18.94 53.04
N PRO A 59 71.89 17.89 53.65
CA PRO A 59 71.57 16.51 53.30
C PRO A 59 70.10 16.21 53.62
N CYS A 60 69.42 15.55 52.69
CA CYS A 60 68.01 15.22 52.81
C CYS A 60 67.74 14.14 53.88
N GLY A 61 66.49 14.04 54.32
CA GLY A 61 66.07 13.04 55.30
C GLY A 61 66.28 11.60 54.81
N ALA A 62 66.37 10.64 55.73
CA ALA A 62 66.56 9.24 55.37
C ALA A 62 65.35 8.70 54.58
N GLY A 63 65.55 8.49 53.27
CA GLY A 63 64.50 8.09 52.32
C GLY A 63 63.98 9.23 51.43
N GLN A 64 64.39 10.47 51.67
CA GLN A 64 64.09 11.62 50.82
C GLN A 64 65.15 11.79 49.72
N PHE A 65 64.76 12.38 48.60
CA PHE A 65 65.65 12.77 47.51
C PHE A 65 65.58 14.29 47.27
N CYS A 66 66.63 14.88 46.73
CA CYS A 66 66.60 16.27 46.30
C CYS A 66 66.00 16.40 44.89
N GLN A 67 65.03 17.28 44.72
CA GLN A 67 64.56 17.77 43.43
C GLN A 67 64.34 19.28 43.48
N ASP A 68 64.77 19.99 42.42
CA ASP A 68 64.60 21.44 42.23
C ASP A 68 65.06 22.33 43.43
N GLY A 69 66.00 21.80 44.23
CA GLY A 69 66.58 22.45 45.40
C GLY A 69 65.93 22.11 46.74
N GLU A 70 64.87 21.31 46.78
CA GLU A 70 64.20 20.88 48.02
C GLU A 70 64.23 19.35 48.20
N CYS A 71 64.12 18.90 49.45
CA CYS A 71 64.09 17.48 49.79
C CYS A 71 62.65 16.97 49.79
N MET A 72 62.33 16.03 48.91
CA MET A 72 61.00 15.47 48.72
C MET A 72 60.88 14.05 49.29
N ASP A 73 59.71 13.72 49.85
CA ASP A 73 59.34 12.37 50.21
C ASP A 73 58.97 11.56 48.95
N PRO A 74 59.24 10.23 48.91
CA PRO A 74 58.93 9.39 47.75
C PRO A 74 57.42 9.21 47.56
N VAL A 75 56.97 9.31 46.31
CA VAL A 75 55.57 9.18 45.87
C VAL A 75 55.12 7.72 45.90
N CYS A 76 56.04 6.78 45.68
CA CYS A 76 55.80 5.34 45.73
C CYS A 76 56.98 4.58 46.35
N VAL A 77 56.76 3.34 46.77
CA VAL A 77 57.84 2.47 47.27
C VAL A 77 58.62 1.95 46.07
N ALA A 78 59.93 2.24 46.01
CA ALA A 78 60.81 1.84 44.92
C ALA A 78 60.65 0.36 44.52
N GLY A 79 60.50 0.11 43.22
CA GLY A 79 60.27 -1.22 42.65
C GLY A 79 58.86 -1.81 42.84
N ALA A 80 57.96 -1.17 43.60
CA ALA A 80 56.58 -1.62 43.73
C ALA A 80 55.84 -1.57 42.40
N LEU A 81 55.01 -2.58 42.12
CA LEU A 81 54.22 -2.68 40.90
C LEU A 81 52.78 -2.19 41.13
N ARG A 82 52.12 -1.74 40.06
CA ARG A 82 50.67 -1.51 40.03
C ARG A 82 50.11 -1.76 38.63
N CYS A 83 48.79 -1.74 38.52
CA CYS A 83 48.09 -1.50 37.27
C CYS A 83 47.58 -0.06 37.25
N ASN A 84 47.56 0.60 36.10
CA ASN A 84 46.89 1.88 35.90
C ASN A 84 45.44 1.70 35.43
N ASP A 85 44.71 2.80 35.27
CA ASP A 85 43.29 2.80 34.91
C ASP A 85 43.01 2.19 33.51
N GLU A 86 44.03 2.11 32.65
CA GLU A 86 43.98 1.47 31.31
C GLU A 86 44.38 -0.02 31.35
N GLY A 87 44.67 -0.58 32.53
CA GLY A 87 45.05 -1.99 32.69
C GLY A 87 46.50 -2.31 32.31
N VAL A 88 47.34 -1.30 32.08
CA VAL A 88 48.78 -1.47 31.82
C VAL A 88 49.52 -1.62 33.15
N ARG A 89 50.51 -2.50 33.21
CA ARG A 89 51.38 -2.66 34.38
C ARG A 89 52.43 -1.55 34.41
N GLU A 90 52.64 -0.98 35.58
CA GLU A 90 53.68 0.01 35.85
C GLU A 90 54.55 -0.42 37.04
N GLN A 91 55.82 0.00 37.05
CA GLN A 91 56.74 -0.17 38.16
C GLN A 91 57.20 1.19 38.70
N CYS A 92 57.21 1.34 40.02
CA CYS A 92 57.75 2.50 40.70
C CYS A 92 59.28 2.57 40.52
N GLU A 93 59.78 3.71 40.07
CA GLU A 93 61.21 3.99 39.84
C GLU A 93 62.05 3.76 41.10
N ASP A 94 63.35 3.43 40.94
CA ASP A 94 64.27 2.97 42.00
C ASP A 94 64.43 3.92 43.21
N ARG A 95 63.96 5.17 43.12
CA ARG A 95 64.00 6.18 44.20
C ARG A 95 62.60 6.66 44.62
N GLY A 96 61.55 6.02 44.14
CA GLY A 96 60.17 6.30 44.53
C GLY A 96 59.55 7.52 43.85
N ARG A 97 60.13 8.02 42.76
CA ARG A 97 59.82 9.36 42.22
C ARG A 97 58.57 9.40 41.35
N TRP A 98 58.36 8.38 40.53
CA TRP A 98 57.18 8.17 39.68
C TRP A 98 57.02 6.68 39.36
N PHE A 99 55.91 6.33 38.71
CA PHE A 99 55.73 5.03 38.08
C PHE A 99 56.12 5.11 36.60
N GLU A 100 56.80 4.09 36.10
CA GLU A 100 57.16 3.91 34.69
C GLU A 100 56.39 2.72 34.11
N GLU A 101 55.98 2.79 32.84
CA GLU A 101 55.33 1.67 32.16
C GLU A 101 56.27 0.46 32.09
N LEU A 102 55.81 -0.67 32.62
CA LEU A 102 56.47 -1.97 32.50
C LEU A 102 55.43 -3.01 32.05
N PRO A 103 54.93 -2.93 30.79
CA PRO A 103 53.82 -3.75 30.33
C PRO A 103 54.06 -5.25 30.55
N CYS A 104 52.98 -6.00 30.66
CA CYS A 104 53.04 -7.45 30.73
C CYS A 104 53.42 -8.04 29.34
N GLU A 105 54.30 -9.04 29.33
CA GLU A 105 54.80 -9.62 28.07
C GLU A 105 53.74 -10.55 27.42
N ASN A 106 53.96 -10.89 26.14
CA ASN A 106 53.14 -11.85 25.38
C ASN A 106 51.63 -11.53 25.25
N GLY A 107 51.21 -10.28 25.54
CA GLY A 107 49.81 -9.88 25.50
C GLY A 107 49.02 -10.19 26.78
N GLN A 108 49.72 -10.52 27.87
CA GLN A 108 49.13 -10.63 29.21
C GLN A 108 48.59 -9.29 29.70
N ARG A 109 47.57 -9.35 30.58
CA ARG A 109 46.92 -8.18 31.20
C ARG A 109 47.44 -7.97 32.62
N CYS A 110 47.45 -6.73 33.10
CA CYS A 110 47.76 -6.43 34.49
C CYS A 110 46.57 -6.73 35.41
N VAL A 111 46.82 -7.35 36.56
CA VAL A 111 45.83 -7.57 37.62
C VAL A 111 46.40 -7.24 39.01
N ASN A 112 45.50 -7.09 39.99
CA ASN A 112 45.82 -6.91 41.40
C ASN A 112 46.85 -5.78 41.64
N ILE A 113 48.03 -6.11 42.14
CA ILE A 113 49.11 -5.16 42.46
C ILE A 113 50.28 -5.41 41.49
N GLY A 114 49.98 -5.36 40.18
CA GLY A 114 50.99 -5.50 39.12
C GLY A 114 51.35 -6.95 38.74
N GLU A 115 50.45 -7.90 38.99
CA GLU A 115 50.60 -9.28 38.51
C GLU A 115 50.21 -9.36 37.03
N CYS A 116 50.82 -10.27 36.27
CA CYS A 116 50.50 -10.49 34.85
C CYS A 116 49.77 -11.82 34.68
N GLU A 117 48.57 -11.77 34.10
CA GLU A 117 47.77 -12.96 33.77
C GLU A 117 47.48 -13.02 32.27
N ASP A 118 47.26 -14.23 31.75
CA ASP A 118 46.74 -14.41 30.40
C ASP A 118 45.29 -13.84 30.30
N PRO A 119 44.92 -13.23 29.15
CA PRO A 119 43.54 -12.77 28.94
C PRO A 119 42.56 -13.94 28.85
N ILE A 120 41.38 -13.77 29.45
CA ILE A 120 40.35 -14.83 29.52
C ILE A 120 39.56 -14.94 28.21
N CYS A 121 39.51 -13.84 27.46
CA CYS A 121 38.86 -13.68 26.16
C CYS A 121 39.46 -12.45 25.45
N GLN A 122 39.21 -12.27 24.15
CA GLN A 122 39.65 -11.07 23.44
C GLN A 122 38.65 -9.92 23.65
N ALA A 123 39.10 -8.74 24.09
CA ALA A 123 38.21 -7.57 24.27
C ALA A 123 37.27 -7.33 23.07
N GLY A 124 35.96 -7.25 23.33
CA GLY A 124 34.91 -7.08 22.31
C GLY A 124 34.50 -8.35 21.54
N GLU A 125 35.15 -9.50 21.79
CA GLU A 125 34.71 -10.83 21.33
C GLU A 125 33.28 -11.13 21.84
N ARG A 126 32.53 -11.94 21.08
CA ARG A 126 31.13 -12.25 21.36
C ARG A 126 30.88 -13.74 21.26
N ARG A 127 30.06 -14.27 22.17
CA ARG A 127 29.57 -15.66 22.15
C ARG A 127 28.15 -15.74 22.72
N CYS A 128 27.60 -16.95 22.69
CA CYS A 128 26.40 -17.31 23.45
C CYS A 128 26.80 -18.28 24.56
N ASN A 129 26.09 -18.26 25.70
CA ASN A 129 26.30 -19.20 26.79
C ASN A 129 25.22 -20.30 26.83
N GLU A 130 25.34 -21.23 27.78
CA GLU A 130 24.45 -22.40 27.89
C GLU A 130 22.99 -22.03 28.24
N ASP A 131 22.76 -20.84 28.82
CA ASP A 131 21.43 -20.29 29.10
C ASP A 131 20.83 -19.51 27.90
N GLY A 132 21.49 -19.53 26.73
CA GLY A 132 21.04 -18.83 25.52
C GLY A 132 21.24 -17.31 25.53
N ALA A 133 21.89 -16.77 26.57
CA ALA A 133 22.20 -15.35 26.67
C ALA A 133 23.46 -14.97 25.87
N ARG A 134 23.52 -13.70 25.45
CA ARG A 134 24.66 -13.12 24.76
C ARG A 134 25.76 -12.78 25.75
N GLU A 135 27.00 -13.08 25.41
CA GLU A 135 28.16 -12.70 26.20
C GLU A 135 29.16 -11.89 25.37
N VAL A 136 29.63 -10.78 25.93
CA VAL A 136 30.63 -9.91 25.33
C VAL A 136 31.85 -9.83 26.25
N CYS A 137 33.05 -10.05 25.72
CA CYS A 137 34.27 -9.90 26.51
C CYS A 137 34.52 -8.43 26.85
N ASN A 138 34.75 -8.11 28.12
CA ASN A 138 34.99 -6.72 28.55
C ASN A 138 36.33 -6.15 28.03
N GLU A 139 36.44 -4.82 28.04
CA GLU A 139 37.61 -4.12 27.51
C GLU A 139 38.92 -4.51 28.23
N GLN A 140 38.85 -4.83 29.54
CA GLN A 140 40.01 -5.32 30.30
C GLN A 140 40.39 -6.80 30.01
N SER A 141 39.72 -7.47 29.04
CA SER A 141 39.93 -8.89 28.70
C SER A 141 39.86 -9.83 29.91
N SER A 142 39.07 -9.44 30.91
CA SER A 142 39.08 -9.96 32.29
C SER A 142 37.90 -10.84 32.62
N GLY A 143 36.93 -10.94 31.72
CA GLY A 143 35.71 -11.73 31.89
C GLY A 143 34.65 -11.38 30.85
N TRP A 144 33.61 -12.20 30.83
CA TRP A 144 32.45 -12.06 29.96
C TRP A 144 31.35 -11.27 30.68
N VAL A 145 30.75 -10.32 29.98
CA VAL A 145 29.55 -9.59 30.43
C VAL A 145 28.35 -10.22 29.74
N THR A 146 27.45 -10.79 30.53
CA THR A 146 26.22 -11.44 30.05
C THR A 146 25.10 -10.41 29.86
N GLU A 147 24.46 -10.47 28.71
CA GLU A 147 23.33 -9.65 28.27
C GLU A 147 22.22 -10.62 27.82
N ALA A 148 21.06 -10.55 28.46
CA ALA A 148 19.92 -11.36 28.03
C ALA A 148 19.37 -10.80 26.71
N CYS A 149 19.07 -11.69 25.77
CA CYS A 149 18.34 -11.32 24.56
C CYS A 149 16.88 -10.96 24.90
N ASP A 150 16.20 -10.21 24.01
CA ASP A 150 14.80 -9.87 24.21
C ASP A 150 13.90 -11.11 24.16
N ARG A 151 12.66 -10.98 24.68
CA ARG A 151 11.74 -12.12 24.86
C ARG A 151 11.41 -12.92 23.58
N ASP A 152 11.58 -12.30 22.43
CA ASP A 152 11.30 -12.86 21.10
C ASP A 152 12.61 -13.24 20.36
N GLU A 153 13.75 -13.33 21.06
CA GLU A 153 15.08 -13.51 20.50
C GLU A 153 15.91 -14.61 21.17
N VAL A 154 16.76 -15.27 20.38
CA VAL A 154 17.77 -16.25 20.81
C VAL A 154 19.16 -15.78 20.44
N CYS A 155 20.17 -16.09 21.26
CA CYS A 155 21.55 -15.80 20.90
C CYS A 155 22.07 -16.83 19.88
N ALA A 156 22.51 -16.33 18.71
CA ALA A 156 23.25 -17.11 17.72
C ALA A 156 24.53 -16.36 17.28
N GLU A 157 25.68 -17.02 17.41
CA GLU A 157 27.01 -16.49 17.05
C GLU A 157 27.37 -15.17 17.79
N GLY A 158 26.92 -15.02 19.05
CA GLY A 158 27.18 -13.84 19.87
C GLY A 158 26.32 -12.61 19.52
N ILE A 159 25.22 -12.84 18.81
CA ILE A 159 24.25 -11.83 18.36
C ILE A 159 22.85 -12.36 18.74
N CYS A 160 22.04 -11.55 19.43
CA CYS A 160 20.62 -11.85 19.61
C CYS A 160 19.89 -11.72 18.27
N ARG A 161 19.09 -12.72 17.91
CA ARG A 161 18.32 -12.77 16.65
C ARG A 161 16.89 -13.15 16.98
N ARG A 162 15.93 -12.47 16.35
CA ARG A 162 14.50 -12.79 16.48
C ARG A 162 14.21 -14.23 16.06
N THR A 163 13.54 -14.99 16.92
CA THR A 163 13.11 -16.37 16.64
C THR A 163 12.15 -16.40 15.45
N LEU A 164 12.34 -17.33 14.52
CA LEU A 164 11.40 -17.56 13.41
C LEU A 164 10.24 -18.47 13.80
N CYS A 165 10.48 -19.38 14.76
CA CYS A 165 9.57 -20.44 15.15
C CYS A 165 9.93 -20.95 16.56
N HIS A 166 9.15 -21.89 17.10
CA HIS A 166 9.46 -22.55 18.38
C HIS A 166 10.00 -23.97 18.18
N ALA A 167 11.11 -24.30 18.84
CA ALA A 167 11.85 -25.55 18.68
C ALA A 167 10.95 -26.80 18.70
N GLY A 168 11.15 -27.69 17.73
CA GLY A 168 10.41 -28.93 17.59
C GLY A 168 8.94 -28.79 17.16
N ARG A 169 8.40 -27.57 16.99
CA ARG A 169 7.05 -27.40 16.41
C ARG A 169 7.08 -27.50 14.89
N VAL A 170 6.03 -28.10 14.33
CA VAL A 170 5.70 -27.93 12.90
C VAL A 170 5.09 -26.54 12.71
N SER A 171 5.50 -25.82 11.68
CA SER A 171 4.89 -24.55 11.24
C SER A 171 5.05 -24.41 9.73
N CYS A 172 4.20 -23.57 9.14
CA CYS A 172 4.49 -23.01 7.82
C CYS A 172 5.79 -22.19 7.88
N ILE A 173 6.54 -22.24 6.79
CA ILE A 173 7.73 -21.42 6.53
C ILE A 173 7.31 -20.23 5.66
N ASP A 174 6.43 -20.51 4.70
CA ASP A 174 5.77 -19.60 3.77
C ASP A 174 4.39 -20.21 3.40
N ASP A 175 3.60 -19.55 2.55
CA ASP A 175 2.27 -20.05 2.12
C ASP A 175 2.36 -21.29 1.19
N THR A 176 3.56 -21.77 0.82
CA THR A 176 3.81 -22.94 -0.05
C THR A 176 4.54 -24.11 0.62
N SER A 177 5.19 -23.91 1.78
CA SER A 177 6.02 -24.94 2.43
C SER A 177 5.91 -24.95 3.96
N PHE A 178 6.13 -26.12 4.57
CA PHE A 178 6.15 -26.29 6.02
C PHE A 178 7.33 -27.13 6.50
N GLY A 179 7.73 -26.98 7.77
CA GLY A 179 8.82 -27.76 8.36
C GLY A 179 8.75 -27.84 9.88
N VAL A 180 9.64 -28.65 10.46
CA VAL A 180 9.90 -28.72 11.90
C VAL A 180 10.95 -27.68 12.25
N CYS A 181 10.60 -26.74 13.13
CA CYS A 181 11.54 -25.76 13.67
C CYS A 181 12.72 -26.47 14.35
N ALA A 182 13.95 -26.06 14.02
CA ALA A 182 15.15 -26.60 14.65
C ALA A 182 15.30 -26.16 16.10
N GLU A 183 16.19 -26.82 16.84
CA GLU A 183 16.58 -26.46 18.22
C GLU A 183 17.27 -25.08 18.31
N ASP A 184 17.62 -24.45 17.18
CA ASP A 184 18.18 -23.10 17.12
C ASP A 184 17.12 -21.98 17.02
N GLU A 185 15.83 -22.32 16.87
CA GLU A 185 14.69 -21.41 16.65
C GLU A 185 14.85 -20.40 15.48
N LEU A 186 15.84 -20.62 14.61
CA LEU A 186 16.25 -19.75 13.51
C LEU A 186 16.29 -20.48 12.16
N SER A 187 16.03 -21.79 12.13
CA SER A 187 15.98 -22.60 10.92
C SER A 187 14.87 -23.66 10.96
N PHE A 188 14.50 -24.16 9.78
CA PHE A 188 13.53 -25.25 9.61
C PHE A 188 14.19 -26.50 9.04
N THR A 189 13.71 -27.66 9.49
CA THR A 189 14.19 -28.99 9.07
C THR A 189 13.01 -29.84 8.61
N GLY A 190 13.27 -30.83 7.74
CA GLY A 190 12.21 -31.68 7.19
C GLY A 190 11.20 -30.92 6.31
N VAL A 191 11.66 -29.89 5.60
CA VAL A 191 10.85 -29.04 4.71
C VAL A 191 10.03 -29.89 3.74
N THR A 192 8.74 -29.61 3.67
CA THR A 192 7.76 -30.28 2.81
C THR A 192 7.03 -29.23 1.98
N GLU A 193 7.13 -29.36 0.66
CA GLU A 193 6.46 -28.51 -0.33
C GLU A 193 5.00 -28.93 -0.53
N CYS A 194 4.07 -27.98 -0.50
CA CYS A 194 2.68 -28.20 -0.86
C CYS A 194 2.51 -28.41 -2.37
N GLN A 195 1.47 -29.14 -2.78
CA GLN A 195 1.21 -29.39 -4.19
C GLN A 195 0.54 -28.18 -4.86
N PRO A 196 0.62 -28.01 -6.21
CA PRO A 196 -0.14 -26.99 -6.91
C PRO A 196 -1.65 -27.10 -6.63
N GLY A 197 -2.27 -26.02 -6.17
CA GLY A 197 -3.66 -26.00 -5.66
C GLY A 197 -3.78 -26.16 -4.14
N GLU A 198 -2.69 -26.43 -3.43
CA GLU A 198 -2.59 -26.39 -1.96
C GLU A 198 -1.82 -25.16 -1.49
N SER A 199 -1.99 -24.80 -0.22
CA SER A 199 -1.24 -23.76 0.49
C SER A 199 -1.05 -24.18 1.95
N CYS A 200 0.00 -23.69 2.61
CA CYS A 200 0.24 -24.01 4.01
C CYS A 200 -0.68 -23.22 4.95
N SER A 201 -1.30 -23.92 5.90
CA SER A 201 -1.92 -23.33 7.07
C SER A 201 -1.63 -24.17 8.30
N GLY A 202 -1.24 -23.55 9.41
CA GLY A 202 -0.99 -24.25 10.69
C GLY A 202 0.10 -25.33 10.67
N GLY A 203 0.99 -25.34 9.66
CA GLY A 203 2.01 -26.37 9.48
C GLY A 203 1.54 -27.62 8.74
N ILE A 204 0.45 -27.53 7.97
CA ILE A 204 0.00 -28.56 7.02
C ILE A 204 -0.40 -27.92 5.70
N CYS A 205 -0.28 -28.66 4.60
CA CYS A 205 -0.84 -28.27 3.30
C CYS A 205 -2.34 -28.55 3.29
N ILE A 206 -3.13 -27.56 2.88
CA ILE A 206 -4.60 -27.64 2.70
C ILE A 206 -4.99 -27.04 1.35
N PRO A 207 -6.17 -27.36 0.78
CA PRO A 207 -6.60 -26.80 -0.50
C PRO A 207 -6.64 -25.26 -0.46
N ALA A 208 -5.91 -24.60 -1.36
CA ALA A 208 -5.78 -23.14 -1.37
C ALA A 208 -7.14 -22.44 -1.58
N CYS A 209 -8.07 -23.09 -2.29
CA CYS A 209 -9.45 -22.64 -2.47
C CYS A 209 -10.31 -22.70 -1.19
N GLU A 210 -10.03 -23.63 -0.28
CA GLU A 210 -10.69 -23.72 1.02
C GLU A 210 -10.15 -22.61 1.93
N LEU A 211 -8.82 -22.46 1.98
CA LEU A 211 -8.14 -21.41 2.74
C LEU A 211 -8.50 -19.98 2.28
N ALA A 212 -8.61 -19.74 0.97
CA ALA A 212 -9.04 -18.43 0.44
C ALA A 212 -10.50 -18.11 0.84
N ARG A 213 -11.37 -19.13 0.90
CA ARG A 213 -12.76 -19.01 1.36
C ARG A 213 -12.84 -18.68 2.85
N GLU A 214 -11.96 -19.27 3.67
CA GLU A 214 -11.87 -18.97 5.11
C GLU A 214 -11.24 -17.60 5.38
N ARG A 215 -10.13 -17.26 4.71
CA ARG A 215 -9.46 -15.95 4.78
C ARG A 215 -10.37 -14.80 4.28
N SER A 216 -11.45 -15.11 3.56
CA SER A 216 -12.42 -14.16 2.98
C SER A 216 -11.77 -13.14 2.03
N SER A 217 -10.77 -13.51 1.22
CA SER A 217 -10.02 -12.57 0.35
C SER A 217 -10.79 -12.11 -0.90
N TYR A 218 -10.34 -11.05 -1.57
CA TYR A 218 -10.69 -10.73 -2.96
C TYR A 218 -10.19 -11.80 -3.96
N ASP A 219 -9.08 -12.48 -3.64
CA ASP A 219 -8.60 -13.65 -4.37
C ASP A 219 -9.39 -14.90 -3.96
N GLY A 220 -9.86 -15.69 -4.93
CA GLY A 220 -10.67 -16.88 -4.64
C GLY A 220 -10.89 -17.81 -5.83
N CYS A 221 -11.72 -18.84 -5.65
CA CYS A 221 -11.88 -19.93 -6.63
C CYS A 221 -13.28 -20.10 -7.22
N THR A 222 -14.24 -19.25 -6.86
CA THR A 222 -15.61 -19.31 -7.40
C THR A 222 -16.22 -17.92 -7.39
N PHE A 223 -16.57 -17.42 -8.57
CA PHE A 223 -17.13 -16.10 -8.79
C PHE A 223 -18.45 -16.22 -9.56
N PHE A 224 -19.33 -15.23 -9.36
CA PHE A 224 -20.54 -15.05 -10.14
C PHE A 224 -20.45 -13.71 -10.87
N ALA A 225 -20.35 -13.78 -12.19
CA ALA A 225 -20.19 -12.63 -13.08
C ALA A 225 -21.51 -12.39 -13.84
N VAL A 226 -21.85 -11.12 -14.12
CA VAL A 226 -23.11 -10.75 -14.78
C VAL A 226 -22.87 -9.71 -15.86
N ASP A 227 -23.42 -9.96 -17.05
CA ASP A 227 -23.61 -8.95 -18.08
C ASP A 227 -24.67 -7.95 -17.54
N LEU A 228 -24.24 -6.81 -17.01
CA LEU A 228 -25.10 -5.85 -16.28
C LEU A 228 -25.79 -4.85 -17.22
N PRO A 229 -26.91 -4.21 -16.82
CA PRO A 229 -27.68 -3.36 -17.71
C PRO A 229 -26.86 -2.14 -18.18
N ASN A 230 -26.60 -2.08 -19.48
CA ASN A 230 -25.81 -1.03 -20.13
C ASN A 230 -26.61 -0.46 -21.32
N TYR A 231 -26.47 0.84 -21.56
CA TYR A 231 -27.17 1.53 -22.66
C TYR A 231 -26.99 0.86 -24.03
N SER A 232 -28.09 0.72 -24.76
CA SER A 232 -28.14 0.24 -26.13
C SER A 232 -29.04 1.10 -27.03
N ASP A 233 -28.58 1.39 -28.25
CA ASP A 233 -29.39 1.94 -29.34
C ASP A 233 -29.14 1.23 -30.69
N ASN A 234 -29.69 1.77 -31.78
CA ASN A 234 -29.61 1.17 -33.11
C ASN A 234 -28.23 1.27 -33.81
N GLN A 235 -27.26 1.97 -33.20
CA GLN A 235 -25.85 2.00 -33.58
C GLN A 235 -24.98 1.30 -32.52
N ARG A 236 -25.22 1.64 -31.25
CA ARG A 236 -24.61 1.07 -30.04
C ARG A 236 -25.43 -0.12 -29.56
N VAL A 237 -25.48 -1.21 -30.32
CA VAL A 237 -26.26 -2.40 -29.92
C VAL A 237 -25.48 -3.21 -28.89
N GLN A 238 -25.96 -3.30 -27.65
CA GLN A 238 -25.26 -3.93 -26.52
C GLN A 238 -24.85 -5.39 -26.78
N ALA A 239 -25.63 -6.18 -27.54
CA ALA A 239 -25.21 -7.53 -27.95
C ALA A 239 -23.96 -7.58 -28.87
N ASN A 240 -23.44 -6.42 -29.32
CA ASN A 240 -22.14 -6.28 -29.98
C ASN A 240 -21.05 -5.68 -29.07
N HIS A 241 -21.37 -5.33 -27.82
CA HIS A 241 -20.40 -4.94 -26.80
C HIS A 241 -19.71 -6.19 -26.24
N PRO A 242 -18.37 -6.26 -26.18
CA PRO A 242 -17.67 -7.45 -25.68
C PRO A 242 -17.63 -7.47 -24.15
N TYR A 243 -18.71 -7.95 -23.55
CA TYR A 243 -18.72 -8.32 -22.13
C TYR A 243 -17.65 -9.40 -21.89
N ALA A 244 -16.80 -9.20 -20.89
CA ALA A 244 -15.74 -10.14 -20.58
C ALA A 244 -15.47 -10.26 -19.08
N VAL A 245 -15.15 -11.48 -18.66
CA VAL A 245 -14.46 -11.74 -17.39
C VAL A 245 -12.97 -11.82 -17.67
N VAL A 246 -12.16 -11.13 -16.87
CA VAL A 246 -10.70 -11.18 -16.95
C VAL A 246 -10.15 -11.63 -15.59
N LEU A 247 -9.37 -12.70 -15.62
CA LEU A 247 -8.71 -13.27 -14.44
C LEU A 247 -7.21 -12.92 -14.47
N ALA A 248 -6.63 -12.66 -13.31
CA ALA A 248 -5.19 -12.55 -13.10
C ALA A 248 -4.73 -13.60 -12.09
N ASN A 249 -3.54 -14.17 -12.29
CA ASN A 249 -3.05 -15.28 -11.51
C ASN A 249 -1.92 -14.84 -10.57
N PRO A 250 -2.12 -14.79 -9.24
CA PRO A 250 -1.03 -14.55 -8.30
C PRO A 250 -0.06 -15.75 -8.23
N ASN A 251 -0.52 -16.95 -8.56
CA ASN A 251 0.24 -18.19 -8.35
C ASN A 251 1.42 -18.34 -9.31
N ALA A 252 2.51 -18.94 -8.80
CA ALA A 252 3.67 -19.35 -9.57
C ALA A 252 3.45 -20.61 -10.46
N TYR A 253 2.21 -21.11 -10.54
CA TYR A 253 1.81 -22.29 -11.32
C TYR A 253 0.56 -22.03 -12.16
N GLU A 254 0.34 -22.88 -13.18
CA GLU A 254 -0.82 -22.77 -14.07
C GLU A 254 -2.11 -23.22 -13.37
N VAL A 255 -3.19 -22.46 -13.54
CA VAL A 255 -4.50 -22.69 -12.94
C VAL A 255 -5.49 -23.12 -14.03
N GLN A 256 -6.36 -24.08 -13.75
CA GLN A 256 -7.42 -24.48 -14.67
C GLN A 256 -8.69 -23.67 -14.36
N VAL A 257 -9.34 -23.17 -15.40
CA VAL A 257 -10.56 -22.34 -15.32
C VAL A 257 -11.68 -23.01 -16.08
N THR A 258 -12.89 -23.03 -15.50
CA THR A 258 -14.13 -23.45 -16.16
C THR A 258 -15.21 -22.40 -15.93
N VAL A 259 -15.99 -22.09 -16.96
CA VAL A 259 -17.14 -21.16 -16.90
C VAL A 259 -18.41 -21.90 -17.29
N THR A 260 -19.40 -21.84 -16.41
CA THR A 260 -20.73 -22.44 -16.59
C THR A 260 -21.84 -21.41 -16.51
N GLU A 261 -23.00 -21.79 -17.02
CA GLU A 261 -24.28 -21.09 -16.90
C GLU A 261 -25.41 -22.09 -16.64
N ARG A 262 -26.57 -21.62 -16.17
CA ARG A 262 -27.80 -22.43 -16.13
C ARG A 262 -28.28 -22.68 -17.57
N GLY A 263 -28.43 -23.95 -17.95
CA GLY A 263 -28.98 -24.38 -19.24
C GLY A 263 -30.51 -24.44 -19.28
N ASP A 264 -31.08 -24.57 -20.49
CA ASP A 264 -32.54 -24.65 -20.73
C ASP A 264 -33.23 -25.86 -20.06
N ASP A 265 -32.47 -26.91 -19.72
CA ASP A 265 -32.96 -28.10 -19.00
C ASP A 265 -32.89 -27.97 -17.48
N GLY A 266 -32.30 -26.88 -16.97
CA GLY A 266 -32.11 -26.61 -15.55
C GLY A 266 -30.75 -27.05 -14.99
N GLU A 267 -29.91 -27.75 -15.76
CA GLU A 267 -28.59 -28.21 -15.31
C GLU A 267 -27.50 -27.13 -15.54
N ASP A 268 -26.28 -27.39 -15.07
CA ASP A 268 -25.11 -26.51 -15.26
C ASP A 268 -24.44 -26.82 -16.63
N GLN A 269 -24.53 -25.89 -17.58
CA GLN A 269 -23.97 -25.99 -18.94
C GLN A 269 -22.63 -25.25 -19.04
N VAL A 270 -21.63 -25.83 -19.72
CA VAL A 270 -20.36 -25.15 -20.04
C VAL A 270 -20.59 -24.09 -21.14
N VAL A 271 -20.06 -22.89 -20.92
CA VAL A 271 -20.20 -21.75 -21.83
C VAL A 271 -19.33 -21.93 -23.08
N GLN A 272 -19.84 -21.55 -24.25
CA GLN A 272 -19.04 -21.44 -25.48
C GLN A 272 -18.44 -20.01 -25.58
N LEU A 273 -17.11 -19.89 -25.60
CA LEU A 273 -16.42 -18.60 -25.64
C LEU A 273 -16.66 -17.85 -26.94
N VAL A 274 -16.84 -16.52 -26.83
CA VAL A 274 -16.75 -15.62 -27.98
C VAL A 274 -15.27 -15.46 -28.34
N ALA A 275 -14.82 -16.29 -29.29
CA ALA A 275 -13.43 -16.36 -29.72
C ALA A 275 -12.84 -15.01 -30.18
N SER A 276 -13.67 -14.13 -30.76
CA SER A 276 -13.30 -12.77 -31.16
C SER A 276 -14.52 -11.92 -31.45
N GLN A 277 -14.50 -10.64 -31.08
CA GLN A 277 -15.60 -9.71 -31.27
C GLN A 277 -15.12 -8.40 -31.92
N ASN A 278 -15.79 -7.98 -32.99
CA ASN A 278 -15.41 -6.80 -33.78
C ASN A 278 -16.25 -5.59 -33.34
N VAL A 279 -15.66 -4.71 -32.54
CA VAL A 279 -16.25 -3.43 -32.13
C VAL A 279 -16.08 -2.46 -33.30
N ARG A 280 -17.19 -2.15 -33.97
CA ARG A 280 -17.20 -1.29 -35.17
C ARG A 280 -17.07 0.17 -34.77
N ASN A 281 -16.21 0.91 -35.46
CA ASN A 281 -16.29 2.37 -35.45
C ASN A 281 -17.62 2.80 -36.10
N ILE A 282 -18.49 3.43 -35.32
CA ILE A 282 -19.81 3.96 -35.73
C ILE A 282 -19.80 5.50 -35.96
N GLY A 283 -18.64 6.14 -35.85
CA GLY A 283 -18.46 7.58 -35.80
C GLY A 283 -18.13 8.07 -34.38
N GLY A 284 -17.37 9.16 -34.27
CA GLY A 284 -16.88 9.72 -33.00
C GLY A 284 -15.45 10.24 -33.13
N ARG A 285 -14.74 10.47 -32.01
CA ARG A 285 -13.52 11.30 -32.05
C ARG A 285 -12.25 10.52 -32.41
N GLY A 286 -11.37 11.16 -33.17
CA GLY A 286 -10.04 10.62 -33.52
C GLY A 286 -9.98 9.63 -34.68
N GLY A 287 -11.10 9.03 -35.11
CA GLY A 287 -11.17 8.23 -36.35
C GLY A 287 -10.33 6.94 -36.37
N ALA A 288 -9.95 6.42 -35.19
CA ALA A 288 -9.27 5.13 -35.06
C ALA A 288 -10.08 3.97 -35.69
N PRO A 289 -9.44 2.92 -36.22
CA PRO A 289 -10.15 1.82 -36.87
C PRO A 289 -11.07 1.04 -35.93
N SER A 290 -12.04 0.33 -36.50
CA SER A 290 -12.81 -0.71 -35.79
C SER A 290 -11.85 -1.71 -35.14
N GLN A 291 -12.02 -1.96 -33.85
CA GLN A 291 -11.15 -2.85 -33.10
C GLN A 291 -11.69 -4.29 -33.11
N THR A 292 -10.83 -5.27 -32.87
CA THR A 292 -11.24 -6.66 -32.68
C THR A 292 -10.53 -7.21 -31.46
N VAL A 293 -11.29 -7.45 -30.40
CA VAL A 293 -10.82 -8.14 -29.19
C VAL A 293 -10.99 -9.65 -29.33
N TYR A 294 -10.27 -10.39 -28.50
CA TYR A 294 -10.21 -11.86 -28.51
C TYR A 294 -10.39 -12.39 -27.10
N SER A 295 -10.98 -13.58 -26.98
CA SER A 295 -10.72 -14.40 -25.80
C SER A 295 -9.27 -14.89 -25.89
N GLU A 296 -8.44 -14.62 -24.87
CA GLU A 296 -7.01 -14.95 -24.89
C GLU A 296 -6.42 -15.24 -23.51
N SER A 297 -5.43 -16.13 -23.46
CA SER A 297 -4.53 -16.30 -22.31
C SER A 297 -3.20 -15.58 -22.58
N ARG A 298 -2.62 -14.92 -21.59
CA ARG A 298 -1.32 -14.23 -21.71
C ARG A 298 -0.44 -14.56 -20.51
N THR A 299 0.76 -15.07 -20.76
CA THR A 299 1.79 -15.31 -19.73
C THR A 299 2.42 -14.01 -19.22
N ALA A 300 3.00 -13.99 -18.01
CA ALA A 300 3.89 -12.93 -17.51
C ALA A 300 4.82 -12.32 -18.59
N GLY A 301 5.51 -13.16 -19.36
CA GLY A 301 6.40 -12.74 -20.47
C GLY A 301 5.70 -12.21 -21.73
N GLY A 302 4.48 -11.67 -21.63
CA GLY A 302 3.73 -11.04 -22.72
C GLY A 302 3.21 -11.95 -23.85
N ARG A 303 3.48 -13.26 -23.81
CA ARG A 303 3.06 -14.20 -24.87
C ARG A 303 1.54 -14.46 -24.80
N GLN A 304 0.81 -13.86 -25.74
CA GLN A 304 -0.62 -14.08 -26.00
C GLN A 304 -0.89 -15.44 -26.69
N MET A 305 -2.05 -16.03 -26.42
CA MET A 305 -2.62 -17.19 -27.13
C MET A 305 -4.15 -17.09 -27.17
N ARG A 306 -4.76 -17.18 -28.35
CA ARG A 306 -6.20 -17.01 -28.55
C ARG A 306 -6.99 -18.27 -28.22
N LEU A 307 -8.07 -18.12 -27.46
CA LEU A 307 -8.98 -19.17 -26.99
C LEU A 307 -10.19 -19.34 -27.92
N ARG A 308 -10.75 -20.55 -27.99
CA ARG A 308 -11.90 -20.91 -28.84
C ARG A 308 -12.64 -22.11 -28.27
N GLY A 309 -13.96 -22.15 -28.43
CA GLY A 309 -14.79 -23.29 -28.03
C GLY A 309 -15.20 -23.22 -26.56
N GLU A 310 -15.33 -24.38 -25.93
CA GLU A 310 -15.83 -24.53 -24.57
C GLU A 310 -14.91 -23.93 -23.52
N ALA A 311 -15.51 -23.19 -22.59
CA ALA A 311 -14.85 -22.63 -21.42
C ALA A 311 -14.67 -23.70 -20.34
N GLN A 312 -13.98 -24.80 -20.66
CA GLN A 312 -13.71 -25.91 -19.75
C GLN A 312 -12.22 -26.25 -19.75
N ASN A 313 -11.61 -26.32 -18.57
CA ASN A 313 -10.17 -26.55 -18.38
C ASN A 313 -9.30 -25.60 -19.24
N LEU A 314 -9.66 -24.31 -19.25
CA LEU A 314 -8.85 -23.26 -19.84
C LEU A 314 -7.61 -23.02 -18.97
N VAL A 315 -6.43 -22.98 -19.59
CA VAL A 315 -5.17 -22.73 -18.88
C VAL A 315 -4.98 -21.23 -18.65
N LEU A 316 -5.10 -20.81 -17.40
CA LEU A 316 -4.65 -19.51 -16.89
C LEU A 316 -3.16 -19.66 -16.50
N PRO A 317 -2.22 -19.01 -17.21
CA PRO A 317 -0.79 -19.24 -16.98
C PRO A 317 -0.31 -18.74 -15.61
N ALA A 318 0.78 -19.32 -15.09
CA ALA A 318 1.51 -18.78 -13.93
C ALA A 318 1.84 -17.29 -14.12
N GLN A 319 1.54 -16.45 -13.11
CA GLN A 319 1.74 -14.99 -13.14
C GLN A 319 1.21 -14.32 -14.43
N GLY A 320 0.11 -14.84 -14.97
CA GLY A 320 -0.48 -14.40 -16.23
C GLY A 320 -2.00 -14.28 -16.14
N GLN A 321 -2.59 -13.70 -17.18
CA GLN A 321 -4.02 -13.39 -17.27
C GLN A 321 -4.78 -14.31 -18.23
N LEU A 322 -6.09 -14.39 -18.03
CA LEU A 322 -7.06 -15.05 -18.92
C LEU A 322 -8.24 -14.11 -19.18
N THR A 323 -8.35 -13.63 -20.42
CA THR A 323 -9.45 -12.80 -20.91
C THR A 323 -10.48 -13.71 -21.58
N MET A 324 -11.71 -13.73 -21.06
CA MET A 324 -12.82 -14.56 -21.56
C MET A 324 -13.97 -13.65 -21.98
N ILE A 325 -14.16 -13.48 -23.30
CA ILE A 325 -15.36 -12.81 -23.83
C ILE A 325 -16.49 -13.84 -23.81
N LEU A 326 -17.54 -13.56 -23.06
CA LEU A 326 -18.68 -14.45 -22.88
C LEU A 326 -19.82 -14.06 -23.84
N PRO A 327 -20.79 -14.95 -24.12
CA PRO A 327 -21.98 -14.59 -24.88
C PRO A 327 -22.73 -13.41 -24.22
N PRO A 328 -23.35 -12.50 -24.99
CA PRO A 328 -24.16 -11.43 -24.42
C PRO A 328 -25.42 -12.03 -23.79
N LYS A 329 -25.61 -11.78 -22.49
CA LYS A 329 -26.68 -12.32 -21.65
C LYS A 329 -27.34 -11.25 -20.77
N SER A 330 -27.17 -9.96 -21.08
CA SER A 330 -27.51 -8.82 -20.20
C SER A 330 -28.76 -9.01 -19.34
N ALA A 331 -28.55 -8.94 -18.03
CA ALA A 331 -29.63 -8.85 -17.06
C ALA A 331 -30.45 -7.57 -17.25
N GLY A 332 -31.73 -7.62 -16.90
CA GLY A 332 -32.66 -6.50 -16.99
C GLY A 332 -32.89 -5.93 -18.39
N THR A 333 -32.42 -6.59 -19.46
CA THR A 333 -32.44 -6.02 -20.82
C THR A 333 -33.02 -7.00 -21.83
N ILE A 334 -34.01 -6.51 -22.60
CA ILE A 334 -34.66 -7.23 -23.70
C ILE A 334 -34.30 -6.53 -25.01
N LEU A 335 -33.72 -7.27 -25.96
CA LEU A 335 -33.27 -6.73 -27.26
C LEU A 335 -34.18 -7.20 -28.41
N GLU A 336 -34.99 -6.30 -28.96
CA GLU A 336 -35.81 -6.55 -30.14
C GLU A 336 -35.32 -5.74 -31.34
N GLY A 337 -34.77 -6.40 -32.37
CA GLY A 337 -34.43 -5.78 -33.64
C GLY A 337 -33.36 -4.67 -33.60
N GLY A 338 -32.62 -4.53 -32.49
CA GLY A 338 -31.67 -3.44 -32.24
C GLY A 338 -32.22 -2.30 -31.36
N GLN A 339 -33.45 -2.41 -30.86
CA GLN A 339 -33.97 -1.59 -29.77
C GLN A 339 -33.88 -2.37 -28.46
N ALA A 340 -33.43 -1.71 -27.39
CA ALA A 340 -33.50 -2.26 -26.03
C ALA A 340 -34.77 -1.82 -25.31
N THR A 341 -35.22 -2.66 -24.39
CA THR A 341 -36.17 -2.33 -23.32
C THR A 341 -35.56 -2.77 -22.00
N TYR A 342 -35.44 -1.85 -21.05
CA TYR A 342 -34.89 -2.12 -19.72
C TYR A 342 -36.03 -2.44 -18.76
N THR A 343 -35.89 -3.52 -18.01
CA THR A 343 -36.94 -4.08 -17.16
C THR A 343 -36.36 -4.56 -15.83
N SER A 344 -37.16 -4.45 -14.76
CA SER A 344 -36.90 -5.28 -13.58
C SER A 344 -37.22 -6.74 -13.92
N GLU A 345 -36.35 -7.68 -13.57
CA GLU A 345 -36.57 -9.12 -13.79
C GLU A 345 -35.88 -9.97 -12.71
N LEU A 346 -36.36 -11.19 -12.52
CA LEU A 346 -35.63 -12.29 -11.90
C LEU A 346 -35.37 -13.35 -12.97
N ALA A 347 -34.11 -13.59 -13.35
CA ALA A 347 -33.77 -14.54 -14.41
C ALA A 347 -32.36 -15.17 -14.22
N PRO A 348 -32.10 -16.38 -14.77
CA PRO A 348 -30.81 -17.06 -14.66
C PRO A 348 -29.73 -16.45 -15.58
N ARG A 349 -29.32 -15.22 -15.27
CA ARG A 349 -28.44 -14.37 -16.09
C ARG A 349 -26.95 -14.50 -15.78
N ALA A 350 -26.58 -14.99 -14.60
CA ALA A 350 -25.18 -15.02 -14.18
C ALA A 350 -24.37 -16.14 -14.86
N TYR A 351 -23.06 -15.94 -14.88
CA TYR A 351 -22.03 -16.92 -15.21
C TYR A 351 -21.27 -17.32 -13.95
N LYS A 352 -21.13 -18.62 -13.69
CA LYS A 352 -20.27 -19.12 -12.61
C LYS A 352 -18.89 -19.41 -13.17
N VAL A 353 -17.87 -18.78 -12.61
CA VAL A 353 -16.46 -18.99 -12.95
C VAL A 353 -15.80 -19.76 -11.82
N VAL A 354 -15.23 -20.93 -12.12
CA VAL A 354 -14.59 -21.82 -11.15
C VAL A 354 -13.13 -22.04 -11.53
N THR A 355 -12.23 -21.97 -10.55
CA THR A 355 -10.78 -22.20 -10.75
C THR A 355 -10.23 -23.24 -9.78
N THR A 356 -9.07 -23.83 -10.12
CA THR A 356 -8.41 -24.85 -9.27
C THR A 356 -7.46 -24.28 -8.20
N ALA A 357 -7.26 -22.96 -8.18
CA ALA A 357 -6.49 -22.23 -7.17
C ALA A 357 -6.98 -20.76 -7.12
N PRO A 358 -6.70 -20.01 -6.03
CA PRO A 358 -7.17 -18.64 -5.88
C PRO A 358 -6.64 -17.72 -6.97
N VAL A 359 -7.51 -16.89 -7.54
CA VAL A 359 -7.20 -15.91 -8.58
C VAL A 359 -7.90 -14.59 -8.29
N THR A 360 -7.43 -13.50 -8.87
CA THR A 360 -8.15 -12.23 -8.90
C THR A 360 -9.09 -12.21 -10.10
N ALA A 361 -10.32 -11.71 -9.95
CA ALA A 361 -11.32 -11.68 -11.02
C ALA A 361 -12.00 -10.32 -11.16
N TYR A 362 -12.11 -9.84 -12.40
CA TYR A 362 -12.82 -8.61 -12.78
C TYR A 362 -13.79 -8.90 -13.92
N GLN A 363 -14.85 -8.12 -14.02
CA GLN A 363 -15.65 -8.02 -15.24
C GLN A 363 -15.53 -6.64 -15.85
N PHE A 364 -15.68 -6.57 -17.18
CA PHE A 364 -15.71 -5.34 -17.94
C PHE A 364 -16.95 -5.33 -18.81
N GLN A 365 -17.79 -4.31 -18.64
CA GLN A 365 -19.06 -4.18 -19.35
C GLN A 365 -19.08 -2.94 -20.26
N PRO A 366 -18.46 -2.97 -21.46
CA PRO A 366 -17.59 -4.02 -22.02
C PRO A 366 -16.07 -3.76 -21.88
N LEU A 367 -15.28 -4.78 -22.21
CA LEU A 367 -13.80 -4.78 -22.25
C LEU A 367 -13.16 -3.73 -23.18
N CYS A 368 -13.91 -3.08 -24.08
CA CYS A 368 -13.32 -2.43 -25.25
C CYS A 368 -14.00 -1.13 -25.69
N CYS A 369 -13.22 -0.07 -25.50
CA CYS A 369 -12.87 0.90 -26.54
C CYS A 369 -13.88 2.03 -26.83
N SER A 370 -13.32 3.17 -27.24
CA SER A 370 -13.96 4.43 -27.68
C SER A 370 -15.05 4.37 -28.77
N TRP A 371 -15.50 3.18 -29.17
CA TRP A 371 -16.55 2.99 -30.17
C TRP A 371 -17.83 2.38 -29.60
N THR A 372 -17.85 2.00 -28.31
CA THR A 372 -19.10 1.67 -27.61
C THR A 372 -19.78 2.93 -27.09
N PHE A 373 -19.01 3.96 -26.69
CA PHE A 373 -19.51 5.18 -26.00
C PHE A 373 -20.28 4.86 -24.72
N THR A 374 -19.92 3.73 -24.12
CA THR A 374 -20.50 3.19 -22.89
C THR A 374 -19.62 2.03 -22.42
N ASN A 375 -19.00 2.13 -21.25
CA ASN A 375 -18.44 1.03 -20.48
C ASN A 375 -18.25 1.39 -19.00
N ASP A 376 -18.13 0.39 -18.15
CA ASP A 376 -17.34 0.51 -16.91
C ASP A 376 -16.59 -0.82 -16.69
N ALA A 377 -16.00 -1.03 -15.50
CA ALA A 377 -15.45 -2.33 -15.10
C ALA A 377 -15.46 -2.46 -13.58
N THR A 378 -15.65 -3.67 -13.04
CA THR A 378 -15.62 -3.88 -11.59
C THR A 378 -15.03 -5.22 -11.15
N ILE A 379 -14.62 -5.27 -9.88
CA ILE A 379 -14.06 -6.47 -9.25
C ILE A 379 -15.17 -7.44 -8.84
N LEU A 380 -14.93 -8.74 -9.00
CA LEU A 380 -15.86 -9.80 -8.59
C LEU A 380 -15.44 -10.34 -7.22
N LEU A 381 -16.33 -10.31 -6.23
CA LEU A 381 -16.07 -10.92 -4.92
C LEU A 381 -16.31 -12.44 -5.01
N PRO A 382 -15.37 -13.29 -4.55
CA PRO A 382 -15.57 -14.73 -4.58
C PRO A 382 -16.58 -15.20 -3.52
N ALA A 383 -17.16 -16.37 -3.73
CA ALA A 383 -17.95 -17.07 -2.71
C ALA A 383 -17.10 -17.33 -1.46
N GLY A 384 -17.65 -17.07 -0.26
CA GLY A 384 -16.89 -16.93 0.99
C GLY A 384 -16.56 -15.49 1.38
N SER A 385 -16.42 -14.58 0.40
CA SER A 385 -16.16 -13.15 0.62
C SER A 385 -17.37 -12.27 0.30
N GLN A 386 -18.37 -12.83 -0.39
CA GLN A 386 -19.73 -12.30 -0.53
C GLN A 386 -20.45 -12.18 0.83
N GLY A 387 -21.53 -11.38 0.88
CA GLY A 387 -22.18 -10.97 2.12
C GLY A 387 -23.61 -11.44 2.27
N ARG A 388 -24.22 -11.12 3.42
CA ARG A 388 -25.66 -11.27 3.67
C ARG A 388 -26.38 -9.98 4.03
N HIS A 389 -25.64 -8.92 4.35
CA HIS A 389 -26.19 -7.59 4.58
C HIS A 389 -25.51 -6.58 3.67
N TYR A 390 -26.30 -5.85 2.90
CA TYR A 390 -25.83 -4.77 2.04
C TYR A 390 -26.70 -3.55 2.22
N TYR A 391 -26.10 -2.37 2.04
CA TYR A 391 -26.82 -1.24 1.47
C TYR A 391 -26.26 -0.97 0.07
N THR A 392 -27.14 -0.57 -0.84
CA THR A 392 -26.79 -0.34 -2.25
C THR A 392 -26.22 1.06 -2.49
N PHE A 393 -25.18 1.15 -3.30
CA PHE A 393 -24.80 2.34 -4.05
C PHE A 393 -25.28 2.15 -5.49
N SER A 394 -25.97 3.16 -6.01
CA SER A 394 -26.53 3.20 -7.37
C SER A 394 -26.48 4.67 -7.85
N HIS A 395 -27.29 5.02 -8.84
CA HIS A 395 -27.43 6.39 -9.33
C HIS A 395 -28.90 6.74 -9.58
N THR A 396 -29.25 8.01 -9.39
CA THR A 396 -30.57 8.59 -9.69
C THR A 396 -30.95 8.46 -11.17
N HIS A 397 -32.23 8.21 -11.45
CA HIS A 397 -32.78 8.27 -12.82
C HIS A 397 -32.46 9.60 -13.50
N VAL A 398 -32.14 9.52 -14.80
CA VAL A 398 -31.85 10.67 -15.66
C VAL A 398 -32.94 10.81 -16.73
N ASP A 399 -33.65 11.94 -16.70
CA ASP A 399 -34.44 12.45 -17.84
C ASP A 399 -33.58 13.49 -18.58
N TRP A 400 -32.91 13.08 -19.65
CA TRP A 400 -32.11 13.99 -20.49
C TRP A 400 -32.92 14.45 -21.70
N THR A 401 -32.61 15.63 -22.26
CA THR A 401 -33.26 16.10 -23.50
C THR A 401 -32.31 16.93 -24.35
N PHE A 402 -31.97 16.41 -25.53
CA PHE A 402 -31.04 17.02 -26.47
C PHE A 402 -31.68 17.16 -27.86
N GLN A 403 -31.61 18.36 -28.43
CA GLN A 403 -32.18 18.70 -29.76
C GLN A 403 -33.66 18.30 -29.99
N GLY A 404 -34.43 18.09 -28.93
CA GLY A 404 -35.84 17.67 -29.00
C GLY A 404 -36.07 16.15 -28.97
N GLN A 405 -35.02 15.34 -28.78
CA GLN A 405 -35.16 13.97 -28.32
C GLN A 405 -34.98 13.94 -26.80
N SER A 406 -35.87 13.23 -26.11
CA SER A 406 -35.79 13.01 -24.66
C SER A 406 -35.44 11.55 -24.40
N GLU A 407 -34.39 11.33 -23.61
CA GLU A 407 -33.97 10.00 -23.16
C GLU A 407 -34.35 9.83 -21.69
N ARG A 408 -34.77 8.62 -21.35
CA ARG A 408 -34.95 8.16 -19.97
C ARG A 408 -33.98 7.04 -19.74
N LEU A 409 -33.27 7.15 -18.63
CA LEU A 409 -32.11 6.33 -18.34
C LEU A 409 -32.21 5.93 -16.87
N GLU A 410 -32.47 4.65 -16.67
CA GLU A 410 -32.66 4.03 -15.37
C GLU A 410 -31.34 3.85 -14.61
N GLY A 411 -31.40 4.13 -13.32
CA GLY A 411 -30.45 3.60 -12.35
C GLY A 411 -30.88 2.20 -11.93
N TRP A 412 -29.93 1.33 -11.61
CA TRP A 412 -30.23 -0.07 -11.30
C TRP A 412 -29.44 -0.60 -10.12
N ILE A 413 -29.97 -1.67 -9.54
CA ILE A 413 -29.28 -2.60 -8.64
C ILE A 413 -29.52 -4.02 -9.13
N SER A 414 -28.52 -4.89 -9.00
CA SER A 414 -28.61 -6.31 -9.40
C SER A 414 -28.09 -7.20 -8.29
N ILE A 415 -28.97 -8.07 -7.78
CA ILE A 415 -28.68 -9.03 -6.71
C ILE A 415 -28.47 -10.40 -7.38
N VAL A 416 -27.37 -11.06 -7.06
CA VAL A 416 -26.86 -12.24 -7.77
C VAL A 416 -26.84 -13.45 -6.83
N GLY A 417 -27.49 -14.53 -7.23
CA GLY A 417 -27.53 -15.78 -6.47
C GLY A 417 -26.15 -16.42 -6.37
N GLY A 418 -25.67 -16.61 -5.14
CA GLY A 418 -24.43 -17.33 -4.86
C GLY A 418 -24.58 -18.86 -5.04
N GLU A 419 -23.75 -19.64 -4.36
CA GLU A 419 -23.74 -21.11 -4.53
C GLU A 419 -24.95 -21.85 -3.94
N ARG A 420 -25.83 -21.16 -3.21
CA ARG A 420 -26.96 -21.74 -2.48
C ARG A 420 -28.15 -20.80 -2.58
N ARG A 421 -29.37 -21.35 -2.60
CA ARG A 421 -30.62 -20.58 -2.58
C ARG A 421 -30.63 -19.60 -1.40
N ALA A 422 -30.91 -18.35 -1.69
CA ALA A 422 -31.13 -17.31 -0.69
C ALA A 422 -32.60 -16.86 -0.70
N GLU A 423 -33.19 -16.71 0.48
CA GLU A 423 -34.37 -15.86 0.67
C GLU A 423 -33.87 -14.44 0.92
N VAL A 424 -34.37 -13.48 0.13
CA VAL A 424 -33.90 -12.08 0.13
C VAL A 424 -35.04 -11.12 0.49
N GLU A 425 -34.78 -10.23 1.44
CA GLU A 425 -35.61 -9.08 1.81
C GLU A 425 -34.92 -7.79 1.31
N LEU A 426 -35.64 -6.98 0.53
CA LEU A 426 -35.17 -5.67 0.06
C LEU A 426 -36.04 -4.56 0.65
N ARG A 427 -35.48 -3.69 1.49
CA ARG A 427 -36.21 -2.53 2.06
C ARG A 427 -36.06 -1.34 1.12
N MET A 428 -37.08 -1.12 0.29
CA MET A 428 -37.07 -0.09 -0.74
C MET A 428 -37.34 1.30 -0.16
N GLY A 429 -38.06 1.38 0.97
CA GLY A 429 -38.45 2.62 1.61
C GLY A 429 -39.45 3.41 0.76
N ASN A 430 -39.19 4.69 0.52
CA ASN A 430 -40.07 5.55 -0.28
C ASN A 430 -39.73 5.58 -1.79
N ARG A 431 -38.75 4.79 -2.25
CA ARG A 431 -38.23 4.81 -3.63
C ARG A 431 -39.23 4.28 -4.65
N VAL A 432 -39.02 4.63 -5.92
CA VAL A 432 -39.82 4.14 -7.05
C VAL A 432 -38.97 3.34 -8.03
N PHE A 433 -39.54 2.23 -8.48
CA PHE A 433 -38.89 1.21 -9.29
C PHE A 433 -39.92 0.53 -10.18
N GLN A 434 -39.46 -0.20 -11.22
CA GLN A 434 -40.36 -1.03 -12.02
C GLN A 434 -40.74 -2.30 -11.25
N THR A 435 -42.02 -2.68 -11.31
CA THR A 435 -42.59 -3.85 -10.62
C THR A 435 -41.91 -5.16 -11.02
N ILE A 436 -41.63 -6.03 -10.05
CA ILE A 436 -41.05 -7.37 -10.26
C ILE A 436 -42.17 -8.42 -10.08
N PRO A 437 -42.61 -9.14 -11.14
CA PRO A 437 -43.72 -10.09 -11.04
C PRO A 437 -43.52 -11.25 -10.05
N GLU A 438 -42.26 -11.63 -9.82
CA GLU A 438 -41.83 -12.71 -8.93
C GLU A 438 -41.74 -12.27 -7.46
N ALA A 439 -41.73 -10.95 -7.19
CA ALA A 439 -41.55 -10.41 -5.85
C ALA A 439 -42.86 -10.35 -5.05
N ARG A 440 -42.75 -10.67 -3.77
CA ARG A 440 -43.85 -10.55 -2.81
C ARG A 440 -43.69 -9.25 -2.01
N GLU A 441 -44.53 -8.25 -2.31
CA GLU A 441 -44.52 -6.94 -1.65
C GLU A 441 -45.21 -6.99 -0.28
N GLU A 442 -44.57 -6.49 0.78
CA GLU A 442 -45.19 -6.20 2.08
C GLU A 442 -44.71 -4.85 2.63
N GLY A 443 -45.60 -3.86 2.65
CA GLY A 443 -45.27 -2.52 3.15
C GLY A 443 -44.37 -1.76 2.16
N ASP A 444 -43.14 -1.47 2.58
CA ASP A 444 -42.07 -0.86 1.79
C ASP A 444 -40.96 -1.87 1.43
N SER A 445 -41.21 -3.16 1.66
CA SER A 445 -40.24 -4.25 1.54
C SER A 445 -40.67 -5.29 0.50
N LEU A 446 -39.70 -5.79 -0.27
CA LEU A 446 -39.87 -6.85 -1.27
C LEU A 446 -39.25 -8.15 -0.75
N PHE A 447 -39.92 -9.28 -0.97
CA PHE A 447 -39.39 -10.61 -0.65
C PHE A 447 -39.26 -11.45 -1.92
N VAL A 448 -38.05 -11.97 -2.18
CA VAL A 448 -37.70 -12.73 -3.39
C VAL A 448 -36.83 -13.93 -3.00
N THR A 449 -37.12 -15.11 -3.55
CA THR A 449 -36.20 -16.26 -3.50
C THR A 449 -35.26 -16.19 -4.70
N VAL A 450 -33.94 -16.27 -4.48
CA VAL A 450 -32.91 -16.21 -5.53
C VAL A 450 -32.13 -17.52 -5.52
N ASP A 451 -32.14 -18.26 -6.63
CA ASP A 451 -31.40 -19.52 -6.79
C ASP A 451 -30.00 -19.29 -7.40
N PRO A 452 -29.08 -20.27 -7.32
CA PRO A 452 -27.78 -20.18 -7.99
C PRO A 452 -27.93 -19.95 -9.51
N TYR A 453 -27.15 -19.01 -10.02
CA TYR A 453 -27.20 -18.38 -11.37
C TYR A 453 -28.29 -17.32 -11.59
N ASP A 454 -29.26 -17.15 -10.69
CA ASP A 454 -30.25 -16.08 -10.82
C ASP A 454 -29.64 -14.69 -10.59
N VAL A 455 -30.21 -13.71 -11.29
CA VAL A 455 -30.02 -12.30 -11.05
C VAL A 455 -31.39 -11.66 -10.92
N LEU A 456 -31.62 -10.99 -9.79
CA LEU A 456 -32.71 -10.05 -9.58
C LEU A 456 -32.19 -8.65 -9.93
N THR A 457 -32.55 -8.14 -11.09
CA THR A 457 -32.28 -6.75 -11.47
C THR A 457 -33.50 -5.89 -11.19
N ILE A 458 -33.29 -4.73 -10.55
CA ILE A 458 -34.33 -3.75 -10.23
C ILE A 458 -33.97 -2.42 -10.90
N MET A 459 -34.89 -1.92 -11.73
CA MET A 459 -34.77 -0.65 -12.44
C MET A 459 -35.48 0.48 -11.68
N SER A 460 -34.85 1.65 -11.56
CA SER A 460 -35.50 2.86 -11.06
C SER A 460 -36.48 3.43 -12.10
N VAL A 461 -37.33 4.37 -11.69
CA VAL A 461 -38.23 5.10 -12.62
C VAL A 461 -38.22 6.59 -12.32
N ALA A 462 -38.55 7.41 -13.32
CA ALA A 462 -38.63 8.86 -13.19
C ALA A 462 -39.60 9.33 -12.08
N ASP A 463 -39.09 10.10 -11.12
CA ASP A 463 -39.85 10.84 -10.12
C ASP A 463 -39.36 12.29 -10.09
N PRO A 464 -40.24 13.30 -9.90
CA PRO A 464 -39.83 14.69 -9.71
C PRO A 464 -38.89 14.92 -8.51
N ASP A 465 -38.87 14.01 -7.54
CA ASP A 465 -37.88 13.95 -6.46
C ASP A 465 -36.77 12.94 -6.82
N PRO A 466 -35.53 13.38 -7.09
CA PRO A 466 -34.46 12.46 -7.49
C PRO A 466 -34.04 11.51 -6.37
N MET A 467 -34.36 11.78 -5.10
CA MET A 467 -34.11 10.86 -3.99
C MET A 467 -35.03 9.62 -4.07
N ARG A 468 -36.24 9.80 -4.58
CA ARG A 468 -37.18 8.69 -4.82
C ARG A 468 -36.80 7.88 -6.06
N ALA A 469 -36.08 8.47 -7.00
CA ALA A 469 -35.62 7.84 -8.24
C ALA A 469 -34.16 7.31 -8.20
N ASP A 470 -33.52 7.31 -7.03
CA ASP A 470 -32.18 6.75 -6.79
C ASP A 470 -32.27 5.49 -5.93
N LEU A 471 -31.76 4.36 -6.44
CA LEU A 471 -31.77 3.08 -5.73
C LEU A 471 -30.62 2.94 -4.71
N THR A 472 -29.89 4.02 -4.42
CA THR A 472 -28.92 4.10 -3.33
C THR A 472 -29.61 4.06 -1.96
N GLY A 473 -29.15 3.18 -1.07
CA GLY A 473 -29.64 3.00 0.30
C GLY A 473 -30.86 2.09 0.40
N VAL A 474 -31.08 1.21 -0.58
CA VAL A 474 -31.92 0.03 -0.40
C VAL A 474 -31.14 -0.93 0.50
N GLU A 475 -31.75 -1.37 1.60
CA GLU A 475 -31.17 -2.39 2.46
C GLU A 475 -31.48 -3.77 1.86
N VAL A 476 -30.46 -4.61 1.68
CA VAL A 476 -30.61 -5.99 1.19
C VAL A 476 -30.18 -6.93 2.32
N LEU A 477 -31.09 -7.82 2.70
CA LEU A 477 -30.87 -8.85 3.72
C LEU A 477 -31.12 -10.22 3.10
N ALA A 478 -30.15 -11.13 3.20
CA ALA A 478 -30.23 -12.47 2.63
C ALA A 478 -29.98 -13.56 3.67
N SER A 479 -30.67 -14.70 3.52
CA SER A 479 -30.40 -15.88 4.37
C SER A 479 -28.99 -16.46 4.14
N GLU A 480 -28.47 -16.32 2.91
CA GLU A 480 -27.22 -16.92 2.44
C GLU A 480 -26.43 -15.94 1.55
N GLU A 481 -25.16 -16.23 1.28
CA GLU A 481 -24.27 -15.35 0.51
C GLU A 481 -24.81 -15.06 -0.90
N ILE A 482 -24.86 -13.76 -1.24
CA ILE A 482 -25.27 -13.21 -2.54
C ILE A 482 -24.23 -12.18 -3.01
N GLY A 483 -24.13 -11.97 -4.33
CA GLY A 483 -23.47 -10.79 -4.88
C GLY A 483 -24.44 -9.61 -5.00
N VAL A 484 -23.97 -8.38 -4.90
CA VAL A 484 -24.79 -7.18 -5.15
C VAL A 484 -23.98 -6.17 -5.97
N PHE A 485 -24.52 -5.76 -7.11
CA PHE A 485 -23.98 -4.73 -7.98
C PHE A 485 -24.95 -3.55 -8.08
N GLY A 486 -24.44 -2.35 -8.35
CA GLY A 486 -25.26 -1.17 -8.59
C GLY A 486 -24.59 -0.22 -9.57
N GLY A 487 -25.41 0.60 -10.23
CA GLY A 487 -24.94 1.37 -11.35
C GLY A 487 -26.07 2.06 -12.13
N HIS A 488 -25.80 2.35 -13.40
CA HIS A 488 -26.69 3.13 -14.26
C HIS A 488 -26.50 2.76 -15.74
N LEU A 489 -27.54 2.91 -16.56
CA LEU A 489 -27.46 2.62 -18.00
C LEU A 489 -26.48 3.56 -18.73
N CYS A 490 -26.63 4.86 -18.52
CA CYS A 490 -25.72 5.92 -18.99
C CYS A 490 -25.90 7.17 -18.10
N ALA A 491 -24.96 7.48 -17.20
CA ALA A 491 -25.06 8.58 -16.23
C ALA A 491 -24.20 9.80 -16.61
N TYR A 492 -24.72 11.01 -16.39
CA TYR A 492 -23.97 12.27 -16.55
C TYR A 492 -23.38 12.70 -15.19
N VAL A 493 -22.05 12.78 -15.09
CA VAL A 493 -21.36 13.12 -13.84
C VAL A 493 -20.51 14.40 -14.02
N PRO A 494 -20.90 15.56 -13.47
CA PRO A 494 -22.21 15.88 -12.89
C PRO A 494 -23.30 16.07 -13.96
N GLU A 495 -24.55 16.18 -13.53
CA GLU A 495 -25.69 16.45 -14.40
C GLU A 495 -25.48 17.74 -15.21
N GLY A 496 -25.78 17.68 -16.51
CA GLY A 496 -25.58 18.80 -17.44
C GLY A 496 -24.25 18.81 -18.21
N TYR A 497 -23.32 17.90 -17.92
CA TYR A 497 -22.08 17.70 -18.70
C TYR A 497 -22.14 16.40 -19.50
N LEU A 498 -21.79 16.47 -20.79
CA LEU A 498 -21.70 15.32 -21.70
C LEU A 498 -20.33 14.61 -21.61
N ALA A 499 -20.13 13.40 -22.14
CA ALA A 499 -21.20 12.45 -22.43
C ALA A 499 -21.75 11.85 -21.12
N CYS A 500 -22.70 10.94 -21.24
CA CYS A 500 -22.92 9.97 -20.18
C CYS A 500 -22.11 8.71 -20.50
N ASP A 501 -21.82 7.93 -19.48
CA ASP A 501 -21.19 6.61 -19.61
C ASP A 501 -21.93 5.61 -18.71
N HIS A 502 -21.77 4.32 -18.98
CA HIS A 502 -22.27 3.29 -18.07
C HIS A 502 -21.54 3.41 -16.72
N LEU A 503 -22.22 3.06 -15.64
CA LEU A 503 -21.61 2.93 -14.32
C LEU A 503 -21.85 1.50 -13.84
N GLU A 504 -20.81 0.81 -13.39
CA GLU A 504 -20.93 -0.48 -12.72
C GLU A 504 -19.96 -0.55 -11.53
N THR A 505 -20.46 -0.79 -10.31
CA THR A 505 -19.60 -1.25 -9.23
C THR A 505 -20.25 -2.39 -8.45
N VAL A 506 -19.41 -3.29 -7.96
CA VAL A 506 -19.78 -4.17 -6.87
C VAL A 506 -20.05 -3.34 -5.61
N ASN A 507 -21.05 -3.76 -4.83
CA ASN A 507 -21.31 -3.25 -3.50
C ASN A 507 -20.54 -4.11 -2.49
N LEU A 508 -19.92 -3.46 -1.51
CA LEU A 508 -19.21 -4.17 -0.45
C LEU A 508 -20.20 -4.58 0.65
N PRO A 509 -20.13 -5.82 1.21
CA PRO A 509 -20.98 -6.23 2.32
C PRO A 509 -20.80 -5.34 3.54
N VAL A 510 -21.87 -5.08 4.31
CA VAL A 510 -21.82 -4.27 5.54
C VAL A 510 -20.84 -4.86 6.56
N GLU A 511 -20.69 -6.19 6.58
CA GLU A 511 -19.70 -6.90 7.39
C GLU A 511 -18.25 -6.50 7.06
N THR A 512 -17.97 -6.02 5.83
CA THR A 512 -16.65 -5.56 5.39
C THR A 512 -16.41 -4.06 5.59
N TRP A 513 -17.46 -3.29 5.91
CA TRP A 513 -17.38 -1.84 6.15
C TRP A 513 -16.60 -1.55 7.44
N ARG A 514 -15.94 -0.39 7.49
CA ARG A 514 -15.15 0.07 8.66
C ARG A 514 -15.37 1.57 8.89
N ASN A 515 -14.57 2.19 9.74
CA ASN A 515 -14.74 3.59 10.15
C ASN A 515 -13.64 4.54 9.61
N ARG A 516 -12.81 4.11 8.64
CA ARG A 516 -11.79 4.97 8.03
C ARG A 516 -11.59 4.66 6.55
N TYR A 517 -11.62 5.72 5.74
CA TYR A 517 -11.47 5.70 4.29
C TYR A 517 -10.56 6.85 3.86
N VAL A 518 -9.95 6.72 2.69
CA VAL A 518 -9.23 7.79 2.01
C VAL A 518 -9.88 8.03 0.66
N GLY A 519 -10.29 9.27 0.39
CA GLY A 519 -10.64 9.73 -0.94
C GLY A 519 -9.37 10.21 -1.63
N ALA A 520 -8.95 9.52 -2.69
CA ALA A 520 -7.76 9.84 -3.46
C ALA A 520 -8.16 10.16 -4.91
N HIS A 521 -7.71 11.30 -5.43
CA HIS A 521 -8.11 11.72 -6.76
C HIS A 521 -7.44 10.93 -7.88
N THR A 522 -8.22 10.67 -8.92
CA THR A 522 -7.77 10.14 -10.21
C THR A 522 -7.02 11.23 -10.99
N VAL A 523 -6.04 10.87 -11.83
CA VAL A 523 -5.24 11.84 -12.62
C VAL A 523 -6.13 12.89 -13.28
N TRP A 524 -5.89 14.17 -12.96
CA TRP A 524 -6.60 15.29 -13.58
C TRP A 524 -6.23 15.42 -15.06
N ARG A 525 -7.25 15.43 -15.91
CA ARG A 525 -7.12 15.51 -17.37
C ARG A 525 -6.99 16.96 -17.84
N ALA A 526 -7.53 17.90 -17.06
CA ALA A 526 -7.38 19.33 -17.28
C ALA A 526 -7.38 20.15 -15.97
N ASN A 527 -7.08 21.44 -16.08
CA ASN A 527 -7.19 22.40 -14.97
C ASN A 527 -8.44 23.28 -15.11
N THR A 528 -9.61 22.65 -15.24
CA THR A 528 -10.91 23.34 -15.19
C THR A 528 -11.42 23.45 -13.75
N ARG A 529 -12.58 24.12 -13.56
CA ARG A 529 -13.34 24.13 -12.31
C ARG A 529 -14.47 23.09 -12.25
N ALA A 530 -14.76 22.41 -13.36
CA ALA A 530 -15.88 21.48 -13.48
C ALA A 530 -15.44 20.02 -13.32
N GLU A 531 -14.18 19.70 -13.66
CA GLU A 531 -13.62 18.38 -13.42
C GLU A 531 -13.48 18.15 -11.91
N ALA A 532 -13.85 16.97 -11.43
CA ALA A 532 -13.76 16.59 -10.02
C ALA A 532 -13.88 15.06 -9.86
N ASN A 533 -13.54 14.55 -8.68
CA ASN A 533 -14.07 13.27 -8.22
C ASN A 533 -15.25 13.56 -7.28
N TYR A 534 -16.34 12.81 -7.46
CA TYR A 534 -17.50 12.85 -6.58
C TYR A 534 -17.44 11.67 -5.63
N TYR A 535 -17.77 11.90 -4.36
CA TYR A 535 -17.76 10.89 -3.32
C TYR A 535 -19.12 10.81 -2.67
N ARG A 536 -19.70 9.61 -2.68
CA ARG A 536 -20.98 9.28 -2.04
C ARG A 536 -20.68 8.42 -0.82
N LEU A 537 -21.09 8.89 0.36
CA LEU A 537 -20.84 8.25 1.66
C LEU A 537 -22.17 7.77 2.24
N MET A 538 -22.18 6.59 2.85
CA MET A 538 -23.36 6.02 3.51
C MET A 538 -22.97 5.29 4.79
N ALA A 539 -23.76 5.43 5.85
CA ALA A 539 -23.51 4.75 7.11
C ALA A 539 -24.40 3.50 7.31
N SER A 540 -23.85 2.45 7.92
CA SER A 540 -24.63 1.24 8.29
C SER A 540 -25.21 1.34 9.70
N GLU A 541 -24.69 2.26 10.50
CA GLU A 541 -25.11 2.58 11.87
C GLU A 541 -24.99 4.10 12.10
N ALA A 542 -25.48 4.63 13.22
CA ALA A 542 -25.36 6.05 13.51
C ALA A 542 -23.89 6.46 13.74
N THR A 543 -23.37 7.40 12.95
CA THR A 543 -21.95 7.81 12.97
C THR A 543 -21.76 9.31 12.79
N GLU A 544 -20.74 9.82 13.48
CA GLU A 544 -20.17 11.17 13.30
C GLU A 544 -18.91 11.02 12.44
N ILE A 545 -18.89 11.59 11.23
CA ILE A 545 -17.76 11.49 10.28
C ILE A 545 -17.00 12.82 10.23
N THR A 546 -15.72 12.74 10.55
CA THR A 546 -14.75 13.85 10.49
C THR A 546 -13.83 13.69 9.28
N PHE A 547 -13.32 14.82 8.77
CA PHE A 547 -12.50 14.87 7.55
C PHE A 547 -11.18 15.61 7.79
N ASP A 548 -10.13 15.13 7.13
CA ASP A 548 -8.83 15.78 7.06
C ASP A 548 -8.34 15.84 5.60
N PRO A 549 -8.32 17.02 4.96
CA PRO A 549 -8.71 18.33 5.50
C PRO A 549 -10.22 18.46 5.82
N PRO A 550 -10.64 19.43 6.67
CA PRO A 550 -12.04 19.58 7.10
C PRO A 550 -13.05 19.73 5.96
N LEU A 551 -14.26 19.20 6.16
CA LEU A 551 -15.28 19.02 5.12
C LEU A 551 -15.57 20.32 4.33
N ARG A 552 -15.69 21.46 5.00
CA ARG A 552 -15.96 22.77 4.35
C ARG A 552 -14.81 23.26 3.46
N GLY A 553 -13.60 22.74 3.65
CA GLY A 553 -12.43 23.03 2.81
C GLY A 553 -12.34 22.12 1.58
N ILE A 554 -12.90 20.91 1.64
CA ILE A 554 -12.81 19.91 0.57
C ILE A 554 -14.08 19.78 -0.28
N ALA A 555 -15.28 19.99 0.26
CA ALA A 555 -16.56 19.90 -0.45
C ALA A 555 -16.81 21.12 -1.35
N SER A 556 -15.97 21.25 -2.38
CA SER A 556 -15.92 22.38 -3.31
C SER A 556 -17.07 22.44 -4.32
N LEU A 557 -17.73 21.30 -4.55
CA LEU A 557 -18.91 21.14 -5.38
C LEU A 557 -19.96 20.34 -4.58
N GLY A 558 -21.24 20.58 -4.88
CA GLY A 558 -22.35 19.82 -4.30
C GLY A 558 -22.45 18.38 -4.87
N PRO A 559 -23.62 17.73 -4.74
CA PRO A 559 -23.88 16.43 -5.35
C PRO A 559 -23.86 16.49 -6.89
N ILE A 560 -23.82 15.31 -7.52
CA ILE A 560 -23.85 15.06 -8.96
C ILE A 560 -25.10 15.67 -9.62
N LYS A 561 -26.25 15.56 -8.95
CA LYS A 561 -27.56 16.05 -9.40
C LYS A 561 -28.20 16.96 -8.36
N GLY A 562 -28.86 18.01 -8.82
CA GLY A 562 -29.62 18.92 -7.95
C GLY A 562 -30.81 18.23 -7.30
N GLY A 563 -30.88 18.25 -5.97
CA GLY A 563 -31.94 17.61 -5.18
C GLY A 563 -31.54 16.29 -4.50
N LEU A 564 -30.33 15.76 -4.77
CA LEU A 564 -29.72 14.76 -3.91
C LEU A 564 -29.19 15.40 -2.61
N TYR A 565 -28.96 14.63 -1.55
CA TYR A 565 -28.38 15.13 -0.30
C TYR A 565 -26.90 15.52 -0.46
N GLY A 566 -26.59 16.80 -0.30
CA GLY A 566 -25.21 17.27 -0.18
C GLY A 566 -24.65 16.98 1.21
N CYS A 567 -23.40 16.50 1.32
CA CYS A 567 -22.83 16.22 2.65
C CYS A 567 -22.65 17.46 3.54
N LEU A 568 -22.66 18.68 2.97
CA LEU A 568 -22.67 19.93 3.73
C LEU A 568 -24.05 20.26 4.33
N ASP A 569 -25.14 19.70 3.79
CA ASP A 569 -26.50 19.91 4.29
C ASP A 569 -26.79 19.05 5.54
N LEU A 570 -26.04 17.95 5.72
CA LEU A 570 -26.09 17.03 6.87
C LEU A 570 -24.92 17.25 7.86
N ALA A 571 -24.20 18.38 7.78
CA ALA A 571 -23.01 18.64 8.58
C ALA A 571 -23.24 19.61 9.75
N GLU A 572 -23.05 19.12 10.98
CA GLU A 572 -22.97 19.96 12.18
C GLU A 572 -21.54 20.52 12.32
N GLY A 573 -21.34 21.74 11.80
CA GLY A 573 -20.02 22.35 11.73
C GLY A 573 -19.20 21.72 10.60
N ASP A 574 -18.07 21.09 10.93
CA ASP A 574 -17.23 20.33 9.99
C ASP A 574 -17.38 18.80 10.16
N THR A 575 -18.28 18.35 11.05
CA THR A 575 -18.63 16.94 11.26
C THR A 575 -19.89 16.61 10.47
N LEU A 576 -19.83 15.59 9.62
CA LEU A 576 -20.99 15.01 8.93
C LEU A 576 -21.71 14.04 9.89
N ILE A 577 -23.03 14.12 9.98
CA ILE A 577 -23.86 13.19 10.76
C ILE A 577 -24.64 12.30 9.79
N LEU A 578 -24.58 10.98 9.98
CA LEU A 578 -25.39 10.02 9.21
C LEU A 578 -25.98 8.94 10.15
N GLY A 579 -27.26 8.64 9.97
CA GLY A 579 -27.94 7.46 10.52
C GLY A 579 -27.80 6.20 9.65
N PRO A 580 -28.34 5.05 10.10
CA PRO A 580 -28.32 3.80 9.34
C PRO A 580 -29.06 3.94 8.00
N GLY A 581 -28.39 3.62 6.89
CA GLY A 581 -28.92 3.76 5.53
C GLY A 581 -28.99 5.20 5.00
N GLU A 582 -28.67 6.21 5.82
CA GLU A 582 -28.56 7.59 5.37
C GLU A 582 -27.26 7.80 4.60
N TRP A 583 -27.33 8.61 3.55
CA TRP A 583 -26.21 8.88 2.66
C TRP A 583 -26.21 10.33 2.16
N CYS A 584 -25.05 10.78 1.72
CA CYS A 584 -24.85 12.08 1.11
C CYS A 584 -23.72 12.04 0.08
N GLU A 585 -23.58 13.14 -0.68
CA GLU A 585 -22.58 13.24 -1.74
C GLU A 585 -21.93 14.64 -1.80
N PHE A 586 -20.69 14.71 -2.29
CA PHE A 586 -20.01 15.96 -2.64
C PHE A 586 -18.95 15.76 -3.73
N GLY A 587 -18.61 16.82 -4.46
CA GLY A 587 -17.52 16.83 -5.43
C GLY A 587 -16.28 17.59 -4.95
N THR A 588 -15.09 17.02 -5.19
CA THR A 588 -13.82 17.62 -4.76
C THR A 588 -12.68 17.49 -5.77
N LYS A 589 -11.67 18.35 -5.59
CA LYS A 589 -10.34 18.32 -6.22
C LYS A 589 -9.20 18.03 -5.22
N GLN A 590 -9.51 17.64 -3.99
CA GLN A 590 -8.53 17.42 -2.92
C GLN A 590 -8.61 15.99 -2.39
N ASP A 591 -7.45 15.42 -2.07
CA ASP A 591 -7.35 14.18 -1.32
C ASP A 591 -7.78 14.41 0.14
N PHE A 592 -8.44 13.43 0.75
CA PHE A 592 -8.86 13.52 2.16
C PHE A 592 -8.88 12.15 2.84
N GLN A 593 -8.67 12.14 4.16
CA GLN A 593 -9.07 11.02 5.01
C GLN A 593 -10.43 11.33 5.64
N ALA A 594 -11.38 10.39 5.55
CA ALA A 594 -12.62 10.40 6.32
C ALA A 594 -12.49 9.42 7.51
N THR A 595 -13.00 9.79 8.69
CA THR A 595 -12.98 8.92 9.88
C THR A 595 -14.26 9.09 10.70
N GLY A 596 -14.97 7.99 10.89
CA GLY A 596 -16.25 7.88 11.57
C GLY A 596 -16.14 7.35 13.00
N THR A 597 -17.18 7.57 13.80
CA THR A 597 -17.37 6.88 15.08
C THR A 597 -17.94 5.47 14.91
N GLY A 598 -18.70 5.20 13.83
CA GLY A 598 -19.21 3.89 13.44
C GLY A 598 -18.82 3.47 12.01
N LYS A 599 -19.33 2.33 11.56
CA LYS A 599 -19.14 1.78 10.21
C LYS A 599 -19.89 2.60 9.14
N PHE A 600 -19.18 2.96 8.08
CA PHE A 600 -19.72 3.58 6.87
C PHE A 600 -19.00 3.01 5.64
N ALA A 601 -19.46 3.34 4.43
CA ALA A 601 -18.78 3.04 3.18
C ALA A 601 -18.77 4.26 2.24
N MET A 602 -17.92 4.20 1.22
CA MET A 602 -17.73 5.28 0.25
C MET A 602 -17.58 4.73 -1.17
N THR A 603 -18.25 5.38 -2.12
CA THR A 603 -18.11 5.15 -3.56
C THR A 603 -17.60 6.43 -4.22
N GLN A 604 -16.66 6.30 -5.16
CA GLN A 604 -16.09 7.39 -5.94
C GLN A 604 -16.61 7.34 -7.38
N PHE A 605 -16.91 8.50 -7.94
CA PHE A 605 -17.24 8.67 -9.36
C PHE A 605 -16.22 9.57 -10.05
N ILE A 606 -15.90 9.25 -11.30
CA ILE A 606 -15.09 10.06 -12.20
C ILE A 606 -16.03 11.00 -12.98
N SER A 607 -15.68 12.29 -13.08
CA SER A 607 -16.47 13.24 -13.87
C SER A 607 -16.28 13.10 -15.39
N SER A 608 -17.27 13.48 -16.19
CA SER A 608 -17.30 13.27 -17.65
C SER A 608 -16.20 14.00 -18.41
N GLY A 609 -15.96 13.59 -19.65
CA GLY A 609 -14.96 14.19 -20.52
C GLY A 609 -15.19 15.67 -20.73
N CYS A 610 -16.43 16.14 -20.91
CA CYS A 610 -16.69 17.56 -21.09
C CYS A 610 -16.37 18.44 -19.87
N THR A 611 -16.28 17.87 -18.66
CA THR A 611 -15.82 18.65 -17.48
C THR A 611 -14.38 19.14 -17.64
N THR A 612 -13.60 18.51 -18.54
CA THR A 612 -12.20 18.83 -18.86
C THR A 612 -12.04 19.90 -19.95
N GLY A 613 -13.15 20.42 -20.51
CA GLY A 613 -13.15 21.40 -21.61
C GLY A 613 -13.95 22.69 -21.34
N ASP A 614 -14.26 23.42 -22.41
CA ASP A 614 -15.15 24.60 -22.37
C ASP A 614 -16.62 24.19 -22.19
N ALA A 615 -17.42 25.04 -21.53
CA ALA A 615 -18.83 24.81 -21.19
C ALA A 615 -19.83 24.69 -22.38
N ASN A 616 -19.35 24.56 -23.62
CA ASN A 616 -20.15 24.28 -24.84
C ASN A 616 -19.76 22.93 -25.50
N CYS A 617 -19.14 22.05 -24.73
CA CYS A 617 -18.72 20.73 -25.15
C CYS A 617 -19.93 19.87 -25.59
N GLY A 618 -19.78 19.13 -26.68
CA GLY A 618 -20.86 18.36 -27.33
C GLY A 618 -21.76 19.16 -28.28
N VAL A 619 -21.62 20.49 -28.37
CA VAL A 619 -22.39 21.34 -29.32
C VAL A 619 -21.51 22.11 -30.28
N LEU A 620 -20.46 22.78 -29.78
CA LEU A 620 -19.51 23.56 -30.60
C LEU A 620 -18.05 23.27 -30.27
N SER A 621 -17.79 22.50 -29.21
CA SER A 621 -16.46 22.08 -28.78
C SER A 621 -16.48 20.60 -28.38
N TYR A 622 -15.30 20.03 -28.18
CA TYR A 622 -15.07 18.65 -27.75
C TYR A 622 -13.97 18.68 -26.66
N PRO A 623 -13.91 17.71 -25.73
CA PRO A 623 -12.91 17.71 -24.67
C PRO A 623 -11.48 17.50 -25.25
N PRO A 624 -10.41 17.64 -24.47
CA PRO A 624 -9.10 17.07 -24.82
C PRO A 624 -9.19 15.61 -25.29
N PRO A 625 -8.25 15.12 -26.13
CA PRO A 625 -8.17 13.70 -26.45
C PRO A 625 -7.86 12.88 -25.19
N ASN A 626 -8.44 11.69 -25.11
CA ASN A 626 -8.25 10.76 -23.98
C ASN A 626 -8.76 11.28 -22.62
N SER A 627 -9.78 12.14 -22.60
CA SER A 627 -10.43 12.59 -21.35
C SER A 627 -11.37 11.55 -20.72
N GLY A 628 -11.73 10.48 -21.42
CA GLY A 628 -12.76 9.53 -20.99
C GLY A 628 -14.13 10.17 -20.75
N ASP A 629 -15.05 9.42 -20.18
CA ASP A 629 -16.34 9.89 -19.66
C ASP A 629 -16.59 9.27 -18.25
N PRO A 630 -17.78 9.30 -17.61
CA PRO A 630 -17.92 8.83 -16.23
C PRO A 630 -17.58 7.36 -15.96
N SER A 631 -17.36 7.03 -14.68
CA SER A 631 -17.12 5.66 -14.18
C SER A 631 -17.26 5.65 -12.65
N MET A 632 -17.59 4.51 -12.04
CA MET A 632 -17.98 4.35 -10.62
C MET A 632 -17.18 3.22 -9.94
N MET A 633 -16.58 3.49 -8.78
CA MET A 633 -15.87 2.46 -8.00
C MET A 633 -16.10 2.54 -6.51
N ALA A 634 -16.34 1.38 -5.87
CA ALA A 634 -16.31 1.24 -4.42
C ALA A 634 -14.89 1.47 -3.89
N ILE A 635 -14.76 2.28 -2.82
CA ILE A 635 -13.47 2.59 -2.19
C ILE A 635 -13.25 1.65 -1.00
N PRO A 636 -12.13 0.90 -0.93
CA PRO A 636 -11.84 0.03 0.20
C PRO A 636 -11.58 0.84 1.48
N PRO A 637 -12.05 0.39 2.65
CA PRO A 637 -11.64 0.98 3.92
C PRO A 637 -10.14 0.72 4.17
N THR A 638 -9.48 1.64 4.89
CA THR A 638 -8.03 1.56 5.14
C THR A 638 -7.59 0.38 6.02
N ALA A 639 -8.55 -0.37 6.57
CA ALA A 639 -8.32 -1.58 7.36
C ALA A 639 -8.56 -2.88 6.56
N GLN A 640 -8.88 -2.78 5.27
CA GLN A 640 -8.90 -3.89 4.31
C GLN A 640 -7.76 -3.74 3.26
N TYR A 641 -6.81 -2.84 3.54
CA TYR A 641 -5.61 -2.57 2.74
C TYR A 641 -4.59 -3.69 2.91
N ARG A 642 -3.86 -4.02 1.84
CA ARG A 642 -2.95 -5.18 1.78
C ARG A 642 -1.49 -4.78 1.61
N SER A 643 -0.59 -5.68 1.96
CA SER A 643 0.85 -5.57 1.65
C SER A 643 1.20 -5.93 0.20
N GLU A 644 0.27 -6.51 -0.54
CA GLU A 644 0.44 -6.96 -1.93
C GLU A 644 -0.89 -7.04 -2.69
N TYR A 645 -0.82 -6.82 -4.00
CA TYR A 645 -1.94 -6.95 -4.93
C TYR A 645 -1.49 -7.55 -6.27
N THR A 646 -2.27 -8.50 -6.76
CA THR A 646 -2.30 -8.85 -8.19
C THR A 646 -3.49 -8.13 -8.83
N PHE A 647 -3.26 -7.42 -9.93
CA PHE A 647 -4.30 -6.72 -10.68
C PHE A 647 -3.97 -6.72 -12.18
N LEU A 648 -4.80 -6.08 -13.01
CA LEU A 648 -4.59 -6.07 -14.46
C LEU A 648 -5.00 -4.76 -15.11
N THR A 649 -4.63 -4.60 -16.39
CA THR A 649 -5.05 -3.52 -17.27
C THR A 649 -5.20 -4.06 -18.72
N PRO A 650 -6.32 -3.81 -19.43
CA PRO A 650 -6.53 -4.30 -20.79
C PRO A 650 -5.68 -3.54 -21.84
N GLU A 651 -5.68 -3.97 -23.11
CA GLU A 651 -4.95 -3.27 -24.20
C GLU A 651 -5.77 -2.15 -24.88
N THR A 652 -7.00 -1.93 -24.43
CA THR A 652 -8.07 -1.27 -25.21
C THR A 652 -8.26 0.21 -24.93
N TYR A 653 -7.56 0.76 -23.93
CA TYR A 653 -7.65 2.16 -23.49
C TYR A 653 -6.35 2.91 -23.77
N ALA A 654 -6.43 4.25 -23.87
CA ALA A 654 -5.31 5.05 -24.37
C ALA A 654 -4.29 5.42 -23.28
N VAL A 655 -4.73 5.56 -22.03
CA VAL A 655 -3.90 5.73 -20.83
C VAL A 655 -4.56 4.98 -19.66
N GLN A 656 -3.74 4.35 -18.82
CA GLN A 656 -4.18 3.50 -17.70
C GLN A 656 -3.31 3.81 -16.49
N TYR A 657 -3.89 3.83 -15.30
CA TYR A 657 -3.24 4.30 -14.08
C TYR A 657 -3.54 3.40 -12.89
N VAL A 658 -2.62 3.39 -11.93
CA VAL A 658 -2.89 3.02 -10.55
C VAL A 658 -2.55 4.20 -9.64
N THR A 659 -3.51 4.57 -8.79
CA THR A 659 -3.29 5.47 -7.66
C THR A 659 -3.15 4.61 -6.40
N ILE A 660 -2.03 4.79 -5.70
CA ILE A 660 -1.57 3.98 -4.58
C ILE A 660 -1.67 4.82 -3.31
N ILE A 661 -2.36 4.32 -2.29
CA ILE A 661 -2.63 4.98 -1.01
C ILE A 661 -1.85 4.24 0.08
N HIS A 662 -0.72 4.78 0.50
CA HIS A 662 0.26 4.08 1.35
C HIS A 662 0.68 4.90 2.57
N SER A 663 1.30 4.26 3.57
CA SER A 663 1.90 4.95 4.70
C SER A 663 3.22 5.65 4.32
N GLY A 664 3.57 6.72 5.03
CA GLY A 664 4.88 7.35 4.91
C GLY A 664 6.02 6.41 5.34
N GLY A 665 6.94 6.12 4.42
CA GLY A 665 8.05 5.18 4.64
C GLY A 665 7.89 3.80 3.99
N ALA A 666 6.75 3.55 3.33
CA ALA A 666 6.54 2.40 2.45
C ALA A 666 7.66 2.26 1.38
N ILE A 667 8.05 1.02 1.04
CA ILE A 667 9.00 0.74 -0.03
C ILE A 667 8.29 -0.11 -1.07
N LEU A 668 7.60 0.57 -1.99
CA LEU A 668 6.74 -0.05 -3.00
C LEU A 668 7.55 -0.53 -4.20
N GLU A 669 7.32 -1.78 -4.60
CA GLU A 669 7.82 -2.38 -5.84
C GLU A 669 6.62 -2.77 -6.71
N LEU A 670 6.64 -2.40 -7.99
CA LEU A 670 5.62 -2.72 -9.00
C LEU A 670 6.33 -3.35 -10.21
N ASP A 671 5.92 -4.57 -10.57
CA ASP A 671 6.49 -5.37 -11.66
C ASP A 671 8.03 -5.56 -11.60
N GLY A 672 8.60 -5.61 -10.40
CA GLY A 672 10.05 -5.72 -10.18
C GLY A 672 10.82 -4.40 -10.33
N VAL A 673 10.13 -3.26 -10.23
CA VAL A 673 10.68 -1.90 -10.33
C VAL A 673 10.22 -1.07 -9.14
N GLY A 674 11.14 -0.39 -8.45
CA GLY A 674 10.80 0.48 -7.32
C GLY A 674 9.94 1.67 -7.76
N VAL A 675 8.85 1.95 -7.03
CA VAL A 675 7.95 3.08 -7.32
C VAL A 675 8.57 4.39 -6.82
N ASN A 676 9.56 4.89 -7.56
CA ASN A 676 10.30 6.11 -7.24
C ASN A 676 10.89 6.80 -8.48
N ASP A 677 11.25 8.07 -8.34
CA ASP A 677 11.75 8.96 -9.40
C ASP A 677 13.08 8.48 -10.05
N LEU A 678 13.86 7.63 -9.38
CA LEU A 678 15.15 7.12 -9.89
C LEU A 678 14.97 5.94 -10.85
N GLU A 679 13.93 5.14 -10.64
CA GLU A 679 13.64 3.92 -11.41
C GLU A 679 12.51 4.11 -12.42
N MET A 680 11.43 4.81 -12.04
CA MET A 680 10.25 5.07 -12.88
C MET A 680 10.24 6.46 -13.54
N GLY A 681 11.37 7.18 -13.56
CA GLY A 681 11.46 8.55 -14.09
C GLY A 681 11.49 8.71 -15.62
N ASP A 682 11.55 7.63 -16.41
CA ASP A 682 11.61 7.72 -17.88
C ASP A 682 10.21 7.85 -18.51
N ARG A 683 9.81 9.09 -18.82
CA ARG A 683 8.55 9.45 -19.52
C ARG A 683 8.33 8.77 -20.88
N GLY A 684 9.34 8.08 -21.43
CA GLY A 684 9.22 7.29 -22.65
C GLY A 684 8.76 5.84 -22.44
N ARG A 685 8.43 5.43 -21.21
CA ARG A 685 8.14 4.03 -20.84
C ARG A 685 6.91 3.89 -19.96
N THR A 686 6.55 2.64 -19.70
CA THR A 686 5.60 2.20 -18.67
C THR A 686 6.21 1.00 -17.92
N PRO A 687 6.04 0.87 -16.59
CA PRO A 687 5.42 1.86 -15.69
C PRO A 687 6.21 3.19 -15.63
N PHE A 688 5.51 4.29 -15.34
CA PHE A 688 6.10 5.63 -15.20
C PHE A 688 5.42 6.40 -14.06
N LEU A 689 6.19 7.02 -13.16
CA LEU A 689 5.68 7.76 -12.01
C LEU A 689 5.17 9.15 -12.44
N ILE A 690 3.84 9.33 -12.50
CA ILE A 690 3.20 10.60 -12.87
C ILE A 690 3.21 11.56 -11.67
N GLU A 691 2.97 11.02 -10.47
CA GLU A 691 2.89 11.76 -9.22
C GLU A 691 3.62 11.00 -8.10
N ASP A 692 4.70 11.59 -7.60
CA ASP A 692 5.43 11.13 -6.41
C ASP A 692 4.63 11.37 -5.11
N ALA A 693 5.03 10.72 -4.02
CA ALA A 693 4.28 10.57 -2.78
C ALA A 693 3.79 11.90 -2.15
N ALA A 694 2.55 12.27 -2.46
CA ALA A 694 1.87 13.45 -1.95
C ALA A 694 1.12 13.14 -0.65
N ARG A 695 1.40 13.88 0.43
CA ARG A 695 0.79 13.65 1.75
C ARG A 695 -0.67 14.12 1.82
N ILE A 696 -1.56 13.26 2.30
CA ILE A 696 -3.00 13.53 2.39
C ILE A 696 -3.31 14.23 3.72
N GLY A 697 -3.49 15.56 3.68
CA GLY A 697 -3.82 16.37 4.86
C GLY A 697 -2.79 16.23 6.01
N SER A 698 -3.29 16.19 7.25
CA SER A 698 -2.49 15.85 8.44
C SER A 698 -2.38 14.33 8.69
N SER A 699 -3.19 13.51 8.02
CA SER A 699 -3.27 12.05 8.10
C SER A 699 -1.94 11.32 7.84
N PRO A 700 -1.78 10.03 8.22
CA PRO A 700 -0.55 9.28 7.96
C PRO A 700 -0.35 8.86 6.49
N TRP A 701 -1.36 9.07 5.65
CA TRP A 701 -1.42 8.56 4.28
C TRP A 701 -0.74 9.47 3.26
N TYR A 702 -0.21 8.82 2.23
CA TYR A 702 0.40 9.41 1.06
C TYR A 702 -0.25 8.80 -0.19
N ARG A 703 -0.34 9.59 -1.26
CA ARG A 703 -0.85 9.21 -2.58
C ARG A 703 0.29 9.27 -3.59
N SER A 704 0.52 8.18 -4.29
CA SER A 704 1.41 8.11 -5.46
C SER A 704 0.61 7.65 -6.68
N THR A 705 0.94 8.10 -7.89
CA THR A 705 0.19 7.71 -9.11
C THR A 705 1.14 7.30 -10.23
N VAL A 706 0.93 6.10 -10.77
CA VAL A 706 1.75 5.48 -11.82
C VAL A 706 0.93 5.30 -13.10
N LEU A 707 1.48 5.70 -14.24
CA LEU A 707 1.00 5.34 -15.58
C LEU A 707 1.46 3.91 -15.90
N LEU A 708 0.51 3.06 -16.27
CA LEU A 708 0.69 1.62 -16.48
C LEU A 708 0.81 1.26 -17.96
N GLY A 709 1.29 0.03 -18.19
CA GLY A 709 1.26 -0.63 -19.49
C GLY A 709 -0.12 -1.25 -19.77
N SER A 710 -0.09 -2.44 -20.37
CA SER A 710 -1.24 -3.34 -20.48
C SER A 710 -0.79 -4.77 -20.16
N GLY A 711 -1.50 -5.48 -19.29
CA GLY A 711 -1.09 -6.78 -18.78
C GLY A 711 -1.67 -7.11 -17.40
N GLN A 712 -1.20 -8.21 -16.80
CA GLN A 712 -1.21 -8.36 -15.35
C GLN A 712 -0.11 -7.48 -14.76
N HIS A 713 -0.38 -6.89 -13.60
CA HIS A 713 0.55 -6.13 -12.78
C HIS A 713 0.58 -6.72 -11.37
N ASN A 714 1.75 -6.70 -10.73
CA ASN A 714 1.90 -7.11 -9.33
C ASN A 714 2.62 -6.00 -8.56
N ILE A 715 2.03 -5.56 -7.44
CA ILE A 715 2.59 -4.51 -6.57
C ILE A 715 2.65 -5.01 -5.13
N LEU A 716 3.77 -4.73 -4.44
CA LEU A 716 3.98 -5.08 -3.03
C LEU A 716 4.74 -3.98 -2.28
N ASP A 717 4.60 -3.95 -0.96
CA ASP A 717 5.46 -3.15 -0.07
C ASP A 717 6.50 -4.05 0.58
N LEU A 718 7.78 -3.81 0.27
CA LEU A 718 8.92 -4.55 0.80
C LEU A 718 9.13 -4.37 2.32
N THR A 719 8.39 -3.45 2.94
CA THR A 719 8.31 -3.29 4.41
C THR A 719 7.11 -4.00 5.05
N GLY A 720 6.23 -4.63 4.24
CA GLY A 720 5.04 -5.34 4.70
C GLY A 720 3.93 -4.44 5.26
N GLN A 721 3.97 -3.12 5.04
CA GLN A 721 2.88 -2.23 5.46
C GLN A 721 1.66 -2.35 4.53
N PRO A 722 0.43 -2.20 5.06
CA PRO A 722 -0.78 -2.23 4.25
C PRO A 722 -0.98 -0.91 3.49
N PHE A 723 -1.25 -1.01 2.19
CA PHE A 723 -1.63 0.08 1.30
C PHE A 723 -2.89 -0.29 0.51
N GLY A 724 -3.53 0.69 -0.14
CA GLY A 724 -4.66 0.48 -1.03
C GLY A 724 -4.34 0.89 -2.47
N ILE A 725 -5.00 0.28 -3.45
CA ILE A 725 -4.87 0.67 -4.87
C ILE A 725 -6.22 0.88 -5.56
N LEU A 726 -6.27 1.93 -6.38
CA LEU A 726 -7.39 2.28 -7.26
C LEU A 726 -6.87 2.28 -8.70
N VAL A 727 -7.46 1.46 -9.57
CA VAL A 727 -7.00 1.22 -10.95
C VAL A 727 -8.04 1.76 -11.91
N TYR A 728 -7.64 2.60 -12.87
CA TYR A 728 -8.56 3.28 -13.78
C TYR A 728 -7.91 3.64 -15.11
N ALA A 729 -8.72 3.90 -16.13
CA ALA A 729 -8.25 4.26 -17.47
C ALA A 729 -9.11 5.31 -18.14
N TYR A 730 -8.51 6.01 -19.10
CA TYR A 730 -9.19 6.94 -20.00
C TYR A 730 -8.87 6.61 -21.47
N SER A 731 -9.86 6.74 -22.35
CA SER A 731 -9.66 6.88 -23.79
C SER A 731 -10.49 8.05 -24.31
N ASN A 732 -10.67 8.23 -25.62
CA ASN A 732 -11.74 9.12 -26.08
C ASN A 732 -13.08 8.49 -25.73
N ASP A 733 -14.01 9.25 -25.17
CA ASP A 733 -15.42 8.89 -25.09
C ASP A 733 -15.74 7.59 -24.29
N VAL A 734 -14.81 7.11 -23.43
CA VAL A 734 -14.94 5.94 -22.50
C VAL A 734 -13.93 5.97 -21.33
N SER A 735 -14.32 5.44 -20.15
CA SER A 735 -13.47 5.23 -18.95
C SER A 735 -13.74 3.90 -18.25
N TYR A 736 -12.83 3.41 -17.38
CA TYR A 736 -13.17 2.40 -16.36
C TYR A 736 -12.48 2.72 -15.03
N ALA A 737 -13.00 2.22 -13.90
CA ALA A 737 -12.35 2.32 -12.59
C ALA A 737 -12.76 1.19 -11.62
N TYR A 738 -11.81 0.63 -10.88
CA TYR A 738 -12.08 -0.33 -9.80
C TYR A 738 -11.02 -0.30 -8.70
N PRO A 739 -11.35 -0.72 -7.46
CA PRO A 739 -10.33 -1.09 -6.50
C PRO A 739 -9.55 -2.31 -7.00
N GLY A 740 -8.23 -2.30 -6.89
CA GLY A 740 -7.40 -3.43 -7.32
C GLY A 740 -7.57 -4.70 -6.47
N GLY A 741 -8.12 -4.56 -5.26
CA GLY A 741 -8.42 -5.66 -4.34
C GLY A 741 -8.68 -5.13 -2.92
N MET A 742 -9.02 -6.02 -1.99
CA MET A 742 -9.04 -5.76 -0.54
C MET A 742 -9.18 -7.06 0.27
N ASP A 743 -8.89 -7.03 1.56
CA ASP A 743 -8.94 -8.24 2.42
C ASP A 743 -10.34 -8.74 2.77
N LEU A 744 -11.41 -7.94 2.52
CA LEU A 744 -12.83 -8.29 2.68
C LEU A 744 -13.19 -9.01 4.02
N THR A 745 -12.42 -8.78 5.08
CA THR A 745 -12.62 -9.40 6.40
C THR A 745 -13.94 -8.95 7.03
N LYS A 746 -14.65 -9.88 7.66
CA LYS A 746 -16.01 -9.67 8.18
C LYS A 746 -15.99 -9.39 9.70
N GLU A 747 -16.57 -8.26 10.11
CA GLU A 747 -16.75 -7.77 11.50
C GLU A 747 -18.19 -7.29 11.75
#